data_AF-A0A518AUL7-F1
#
_entry.id   AF-A0A518AUL7-F1
#
_cell.length_a   1.000
_cell.length_b   1.000
_cell.length_c   1.000
_cell.angle_alpha   90.00
_cell.angle_beta   90.00
_cell.angle_gamma   90.00
#
_symmetry.space_group_name_H-M   'P 1'
#
loop_
_entity.id
_entity.type
_entity.pdbx_description
1 polymer ?
#
loop_
_entity_poly.entity_id
_entity_poly.type
_entity_poly.pdbx_seq_one_letter_code
_entity_poly.pdbx_strand_id
1 'polypeptide(L)'
;MKGKGNGLAAIKRLALQHGEKVVMVLVVLLAGWLVYATLSHESLPQDKSAQKLVEKANQLDSTVTNYTWQQAVSDSPSDLRIHEEMQSAGNVEIASEPYFDPTAPGIDSAMVEPIELRKDPKLLPVADFELNAVTGLFAFNDPDRVRELERQRQLDEAERMREQEENQNRMAENQPGGGGGRGGRGGRGVGDFGGGRGGEFGGGFGGVTDMTDKRPVPFQIPRAGVEISGEERIRQLSCAVVLAKVPLPEQLKEYKKALANTKSYEPTSDFPQYLGYFVERAEVTDEGELQWSAVKFPNGMYDGRTERSRTVSAVSTEAIDKITFNWAGGMEDVYDPRYGYESLTMPLAPLVGRSWDAMAYMSEVPLASEAEAEMEREAVQPEEGAAPVENDGMDLFGGPDNGMMGGGRGGEFGGRGGEFGGRGGEFGGRGGGGFSGRGGGFGGRGGEFGGEGGMGGRGGGGFSGGRGGGMGGSVGRAGNNLKFNEQGELEVEVPFLMLRFFDMSVQPGKSYKYRVRLVMADPNYQQRRDNLDPTVVARNPKKNILGDWSDASPTIAIPSAGRVRVADADPLRDSAYSEPQVQMLVEAFDIDERGNARQAALELEDVRRGTVMNYHGEIEMLVDQGRFIKKVEDFTIDTGIVVLDLDGGQKLSRDMMEPTHALLMDTTGRMYLRDELDDEMEVAIHRAIFAEPDRRDPGFGPGGGRDGGRGGEFGGGFEF
;
A
#
# COMPACT_ATOMS: atom_id res chain seq x y z
N MET A 1 -6.74 -32.15 139.30
CA MET A 1 -6.59 -31.34 140.54
C MET A 1 -6.03 -29.96 140.18
N LYS A 2 -6.45 -28.91 140.92
CA LYS A 2 -6.14 -27.43 140.87
C LYS A 2 -4.63 -27.08 140.82
N GLY A 3 -4.06 -25.90 140.47
CA GLY A 3 -4.48 -24.53 140.08
C GLY A 3 -3.28 -23.50 140.13
N LYS A 4 -3.41 -22.30 139.48
CA LYS A 4 -2.85 -20.89 139.61
C LYS A 4 -1.46 -20.58 140.29
N GLY A 5 -0.66 -19.48 140.09
CA GLY A 5 -0.61 -18.20 139.32
C GLY A 5 0.10 -17.01 140.10
N ASN A 6 0.84 -16.07 139.44
CA ASN A 6 1.04 -14.57 139.70
C ASN A 6 2.47 -13.93 139.71
N GLY A 7 2.68 -12.78 138.99
CA GLY A 7 3.94 -11.96 139.01
C GLY A 7 3.91 -10.49 138.45
N LEU A 8 2.78 -9.91 138.05
CA LEU A 8 2.73 -8.70 137.17
C LEU A 8 2.79 -7.31 137.87
N ALA A 9 2.96 -7.22 139.19
CA ALA A 9 2.81 -5.95 139.93
C ALA A 9 4.08 -5.07 139.99
N ALA A 10 5.28 -5.63 139.78
CA ALA A 10 6.54 -4.91 140.00
C ALA A 10 6.88 -3.88 138.90
N ILE A 11 6.45 -4.11 137.66
CA ILE A 11 6.86 -3.33 136.48
C ILE A 11 6.29 -1.91 136.49
N LYS A 12 5.10 -1.71 137.05
CA LYS A 12 4.40 -0.42 137.02
C LYS A 12 5.08 0.68 137.83
N ARG A 13 5.82 0.35 138.90
CA ARG A 13 6.49 1.35 139.75
C ARG A 13 7.77 1.91 139.13
N LEU A 14 8.46 1.13 138.29
CA LEU A 14 9.74 1.54 137.70
C LEU A 14 9.54 2.53 136.54
N ALA A 15 8.44 2.40 135.79
CA ALA A 15 8.12 3.29 134.67
C ALA A 15 7.83 4.75 135.08
N LEU A 16 7.33 4.99 136.29
CA LEU A 16 6.84 6.31 136.72
C LEU A 16 7.95 7.25 137.23
N GLN A 17 9.08 6.70 137.70
CA GLN A 17 10.19 7.50 138.22
C GLN A 17 11.18 7.95 137.13
N HIS A 18 11.19 7.35 135.94
CA HIS A 18 12.24 7.56 134.92
C HIS A 18 11.70 7.94 133.53
N GLY A 19 10.41 8.25 133.40
CA GLY A 19 9.76 8.54 132.11
C GLY A 19 10.42 9.68 131.30
N GLU A 20 10.89 10.74 131.95
CA GLU A 20 11.53 11.88 131.26
C GLU A 20 12.86 11.51 130.58
N LYS A 21 13.70 10.71 131.25
CA LYS A 21 14.99 10.26 130.69
C LYS A 21 14.78 9.34 129.49
N VAL A 22 13.71 8.54 129.51
CA VAL A 22 13.35 7.66 128.40
C VAL A 22 12.94 8.50 127.17
N VAL A 23 12.17 9.58 127.36
CA VAL A 23 11.76 10.45 126.26
C VAL A 23 12.94 11.16 125.60
N MET A 24 13.90 11.67 126.38
CA MET A 24 15.09 12.33 125.83
C MET A 24 15.98 11.37 125.00
N VAL A 25 16.16 10.14 125.47
CA VAL A 25 16.88 9.10 124.69
C VAL A 25 16.13 8.76 123.40
N LEU A 26 14.80 8.73 123.44
CA LEU A 26 13.96 8.44 122.28
C LEU A 26 14.07 9.52 121.20
N VAL A 27 14.16 10.80 121.58
CA VAL A 27 14.34 11.90 120.63
C VAL A 27 15.73 11.86 119.97
N VAL A 28 16.78 11.56 120.74
CA VAL A 28 18.14 11.41 120.18
C VAL A 28 18.22 10.22 119.22
N LEU A 29 17.56 9.10 119.55
CA LEU A 29 17.45 7.95 118.67
C LEU A 29 16.66 8.27 117.39
N LEU A 30 15.58 9.04 117.48
CA LEU A 30 14.80 9.49 116.32
C LEU A 30 15.61 10.43 115.41
N ALA A 31 16.37 11.36 115.98
CA ALA A 31 17.26 12.25 115.22
C ALA A 31 18.40 11.45 114.55
N GLY A 32 19.01 10.51 115.28
CA GLY A 32 20.03 9.62 114.71
C GLY A 32 19.46 8.71 113.61
N TRP A 33 18.24 8.22 113.78
CA TRP A 33 17.55 7.42 112.77
C TRP A 33 17.22 8.22 111.51
N LEU A 34 16.81 9.49 111.64
CA LEU A 34 16.57 10.36 110.49
C LEU A 34 17.85 10.63 109.69
N VAL A 35 18.97 10.92 110.37
CA VAL A 35 20.28 11.09 109.68
C VAL A 35 20.70 9.80 108.99
N TYR A 36 20.54 8.65 109.65
CA TYR A 36 20.80 7.35 109.05
C TYR A 36 19.92 7.10 107.82
N ALA A 37 18.61 7.35 107.91
CA ALA A 37 17.66 7.17 106.81
C ALA A 37 17.98 8.07 105.60
N THR A 38 18.46 9.30 105.84
CA THR A 38 18.86 10.20 104.74
C THR A 38 20.16 9.79 104.05
N LEU A 39 21.11 9.19 104.77
CA LEU A 39 22.39 8.73 104.20
C LEU A 39 22.33 7.32 103.62
N SER A 40 21.28 6.54 103.95
CA SER A 40 21.10 5.15 103.48
C SER A 40 20.16 5.01 102.29
N HIS A 41 19.69 6.12 101.70
CA HIS A 41 19.07 6.04 100.38
C HIS A 41 20.14 5.88 99.30
N GLU A 42 20.20 4.66 98.76
CA GLU A 42 21.02 4.30 97.61
C GLU A 42 20.68 5.21 96.41
N SER A 43 21.69 5.91 95.89
CA SER A 43 21.65 6.51 94.56
C SER A 43 21.27 5.43 93.53
N LEU A 44 20.44 5.79 92.54
CA LEU A 44 19.95 4.90 91.47
C LEU A 44 20.96 3.78 91.13
N PRO A 45 20.52 2.50 91.14
CA PRO A 45 21.43 1.39 90.91
C PRO A 45 22.17 1.55 89.58
N GLN A 46 23.45 1.16 89.55
CA GLN A 46 24.39 1.41 88.45
C GLN A 46 23.94 0.83 87.09
N ASP A 47 22.87 0.03 87.05
CA ASP A 47 22.24 -0.52 85.86
C ASP A 47 21.23 0.44 85.19
N LYS A 48 20.79 1.48 85.90
CA LYS A 48 19.84 2.51 85.44
C LYS A 48 20.45 3.91 85.41
N SER A 49 21.78 4.01 85.28
CA SER A 49 22.44 5.30 85.07
C SER A 49 22.13 5.84 83.67
N ALA A 50 22.01 7.17 83.56
CA ALA A 50 21.72 7.83 82.29
C ALA A 50 22.72 7.45 81.18
N GLN A 51 24.00 7.28 81.51
CA GLN A 51 25.02 6.83 80.57
C GLN A 51 24.75 5.43 80.00
N LYS A 52 24.35 4.45 80.83
CA LYS A 52 24.04 3.11 80.32
C LYS A 52 22.77 3.06 79.50
N LEU A 53 21.80 3.93 79.80
CA LEU A 53 20.62 4.09 78.96
C LEU A 53 20.98 4.68 77.60
N VAL A 54 21.91 5.64 77.56
CA VAL A 54 22.45 6.19 76.30
C VAL A 54 23.27 5.14 75.55
N GLU A 55 24.10 4.35 76.22
CA GLU A 55 24.83 3.24 75.59
C GLU A 55 23.89 2.18 75.04
N LYS A 56 22.85 1.78 75.80
CA LYS A 56 21.82 0.86 75.32
C LYS A 56 21.05 1.44 74.15
N ALA A 57 20.71 2.73 74.17
CA ALA A 57 20.03 3.39 73.06
C ALA A 57 20.91 3.40 71.81
N ASN A 58 22.20 3.74 71.93
CA ASN A 58 23.14 3.72 70.81
C ASN A 58 23.40 2.30 70.29
N GLN A 59 23.47 1.30 71.17
CA GLN A 59 23.55 -0.10 70.78
C GLN A 59 22.29 -0.53 70.04
N LEU A 60 21.11 -0.18 70.54
CA LEU A 60 19.84 -0.47 69.86
C LEU A 60 19.78 0.22 68.50
N ASP A 61 20.21 1.48 68.41
CA ASP A 61 20.25 2.25 67.16
C ASP A 61 21.20 1.62 66.15
N SER A 62 22.38 1.18 66.59
CA SER A 62 23.33 0.43 65.75
C SER A 62 22.80 -0.95 65.34
N THR A 63 22.00 -1.58 66.20
CA THR A 63 21.39 -2.88 65.91
C THR A 63 20.27 -2.72 64.89
N VAL A 64 19.43 -1.68 65.02
CA VAL A 64 18.34 -1.35 64.10
C VAL A 64 18.88 -0.89 62.74
N THR A 65 19.90 -0.04 62.71
CA THR A 65 20.49 0.44 61.45
C THR A 65 21.24 -0.65 60.68
N ASN A 66 21.88 -1.59 61.38
CA ASN A 66 22.53 -2.74 60.75
C ASN A 66 21.61 -3.97 60.61
N TYR A 67 20.36 -3.88 61.04
CA TYR A 67 19.40 -4.97 60.93
C TYR A 67 19.01 -5.15 59.47
N THR A 68 19.46 -6.25 58.87
CA THR A 68 19.10 -6.58 57.48
C THR A 68 17.89 -7.50 57.46
N TRP A 69 17.12 -7.43 56.38
CA TRP A 69 15.96 -8.30 56.15
C TRP A 69 16.29 -9.79 56.26
N GLN A 70 17.52 -10.20 55.93
CA GLN A 70 17.99 -11.58 56.09
C GLN A 70 18.09 -12.05 57.54
N GLN A 71 18.47 -11.16 58.47
CA GLN A 71 18.46 -11.45 59.92
C GLN A 71 17.04 -11.47 60.50
N ALA A 72 16.14 -10.64 59.96
CA ALA A 72 14.73 -10.65 60.34
C ALA A 72 14.07 -12.00 60.09
N VAL A 73 14.31 -12.57 58.90
CA VAL A 73 13.76 -13.87 58.49
C VAL A 73 14.29 -15.01 59.37
N SER A 74 15.53 -14.93 59.87
CA SER A 74 16.09 -15.96 60.77
C SER A 74 15.57 -15.87 62.20
N ASP A 75 15.37 -14.66 62.73
CA ASP A 75 15.08 -14.44 64.16
C ASP A 75 13.60 -14.64 64.51
N SER A 76 12.67 -14.40 63.57
CA SER A 76 11.23 -14.57 63.81
C SER A 76 10.48 -14.96 62.52
N PRO A 77 10.69 -16.20 62.03
CA PRO A 77 10.13 -16.64 60.74
C PRO A 77 8.60 -16.71 60.71
N SER A 78 7.92 -16.78 61.86
CA SER A 78 6.45 -16.86 61.93
C SER A 78 5.74 -15.51 61.85
N ASP A 79 6.44 -14.41 62.17
CA ASP A 79 5.83 -13.09 62.33
C ASP A 79 6.07 -12.20 61.09
N LEU A 80 6.99 -12.61 60.23
CA LEU A 80 7.25 -12.00 58.94
C LEU A 80 6.46 -12.71 57.85
N ARG A 81 5.31 -12.13 57.47
CA ARG A 81 4.74 -12.38 56.15
C ARG A 81 5.62 -11.67 55.14
N ILE A 82 6.64 -12.37 54.64
CA ILE A 82 7.31 -11.95 53.41
C ILE A 82 6.18 -11.85 52.39
N HIS A 83 5.90 -10.64 51.92
CA HIS A 83 5.14 -10.52 50.69
C HIS A 83 6.05 -11.15 49.66
N GLU A 84 5.76 -12.38 49.26
CA GLU A 84 6.14 -12.81 47.93
C GLU A 84 5.54 -11.72 47.05
N GLU A 85 6.39 -10.83 46.54
CA GLU A 85 6.12 -10.26 45.24
C GLU A 85 5.65 -11.47 44.44
N MET A 86 4.37 -11.47 44.05
CA MET A 86 4.04 -12.14 42.81
C MET A 86 5.08 -11.57 41.88
N GLN A 87 6.12 -12.35 41.59
CA GLN A 87 6.88 -12.13 40.39
C GLN A 87 5.77 -11.94 39.39
N SER A 88 5.67 -10.72 38.86
CA SER A 88 4.97 -10.51 37.61
C SER A 88 5.41 -11.71 36.79
N ALA A 89 4.49 -12.64 36.56
CA ALA A 89 4.78 -13.91 35.93
C ALA A 89 5.05 -13.56 34.46
N GLY A 90 6.18 -12.91 34.22
CA GLY A 90 6.90 -12.94 32.99
C GLY A 90 7.36 -14.38 32.90
N ASN A 91 6.54 -15.16 32.21
CA ASN A 91 6.88 -16.45 31.64
C ASN A 91 7.59 -17.40 32.60
N VAL A 92 6.94 -17.78 33.70
CA VAL A 92 7.13 -19.15 34.15
C VAL A 92 6.45 -20.00 33.09
N GLU A 93 7.26 -20.59 32.21
CA GLU A 93 6.82 -21.59 31.25
C GLU A 93 6.35 -22.80 32.06
N ILE A 94 5.08 -22.77 32.48
CA ILE A 94 4.43 -23.91 33.08
C ILE A 94 4.46 -24.98 32.00
N ALA A 95 5.22 -26.04 32.21
CA ALA A 95 5.20 -27.19 31.32
C ALA A 95 3.73 -27.60 31.13
N SER A 96 3.22 -27.45 29.91
CA SER A 96 1.79 -27.63 29.61
C SER A 96 1.40 -29.10 29.62
N GLU A 97 2.36 -30.02 29.54
CA GLU A 97 2.17 -31.48 29.49
C GLU A 97 1.30 -32.08 30.61
N PRO A 98 1.37 -31.65 31.90
CA PRO A 98 0.52 -32.19 32.97
C PRO A 98 -0.92 -31.66 32.93
N TYR A 99 -1.16 -30.57 32.21
CA TYR A 99 -2.46 -29.89 32.07
C TYR A 99 -3.10 -30.10 30.71
N PHE A 100 -2.36 -30.72 29.78
CA PHE A 100 -2.84 -31.15 28.49
C PHE A 100 -3.70 -32.41 28.68
N ASP A 101 -5.02 -32.27 28.59
CA ASP A 101 -5.91 -33.41 28.42
C ASP A 101 -5.93 -33.80 26.93
N PRO A 102 -5.28 -34.88 26.51
CA PRO A 102 -5.24 -35.30 25.10
C PRO A 102 -6.60 -35.75 24.57
N THR A 103 -7.64 -35.80 25.42
CA THR A 103 -9.01 -36.11 25.02
C THR A 103 -9.93 -34.90 24.96
N ALA A 104 -9.48 -33.72 25.37
CA ALA A 104 -10.24 -32.48 25.29
C ALA A 104 -10.04 -31.79 23.92
N PRO A 105 -11.10 -31.59 23.13
CA PRO A 105 -10.98 -30.91 21.84
C PRO A 105 -10.84 -29.40 22.04
N GLY A 106 -9.59 -28.92 22.08
CA GLY A 106 -9.18 -27.56 21.70
C GLY A 106 -9.55 -26.40 22.63
N ILE A 107 -8.51 -25.77 23.20
CA ILE A 107 -8.46 -24.43 23.84
C ILE A 107 -9.34 -24.28 25.09
N ASP A 108 -8.76 -23.87 26.22
CA ASP A 108 -9.41 -23.53 27.50
C ASP A 108 -10.91 -23.22 27.37
N SER A 109 -11.74 -24.26 27.48
CA SER A 109 -13.18 -24.06 27.47
C SER A 109 -13.52 -23.28 28.72
N ALA A 110 -14.12 -22.09 28.56
CA ALA A 110 -14.56 -21.27 29.69
C ALA A 110 -15.26 -22.14 30.74
N MET A 111 -14.81 -22.07 31.99
CA MET A 111 -15.32 -22.88 33.12
C MET A 111 -16.84 -22.69 33.38
N VAL A 112 -17.43 -21.69 32.71
CA VAL A 112 -18.87 -21.45 32.62
C VAL A 112 -19.25 -21.49 31.14
N GLU A 113 -20.03 -22.50 30.73
CA GLU A 113 -20.64 -22.51 29.40
C GLU A 113 -21.43 -21.21 29.21
N PRO A 114 -21.18 -20.43 28.16
CA PRO A 114 -21.92 -19.20 27.93
C PRO A 114 -23.42 -19.52 27.74
N ILE A 115 -24.27 -18.91 28.56
CA ILE A 115 -25.71 -19.24 28.64
C ILE A 115 -26.53 -18.41 27.64
N GLU A 116 -25.95 -17.35 27.05
CA GLU A 116 -26.71 -16.45 26.19
C GLU A 116 -26.97 -17.03 24.79
N LEU A 117 -28.16 -16.75 24.28
CA LEU A 117 -28.54 -17.04 22.91
C LEU A 117 -27.91 -16.04 21.95
N ARG A 118 -27.54 -16.50 20.75
CA ARG A 118 -26.96 -15.69 19.68
C ARG A 118 -27.95 -14.67 19.17
N LYS A 119 -27.53 -13.41 19.19
CA LYS A 119 -28.29 -12.27 18.65
C LYS A 119 -27.68 -11.83 17.33
N ASP A 120 -28.41 -11.04 16.56
CA ASP A 120 -27.84 -10.41 15.37
C ASP A 120 -26.93 -9.24 15.81
N PRO A 121 -25.68 -9.18 15.32
CA PRO A 121 -24.81 -8.05 15.58
C PRO A 121 -25.37 -6.80 14.90
N LYS A 122 -25.13 -5.63 15.51
CA LYS A 122 -25.46 -4.36 14.88
C LYS A 122 -24.53 -4.14 13.68
N LEU A 123 -25.12 -3.97 12.51
CA LEU A 123 -24.40 -3.74 11.26
C LEU A 123 -24.21 -2.24 11.07
N LEU A 124 -22.97 -1.78 11.03
CA LEU A 124 -22.64 -0.38 10.84
C LEU A 124 -22.66 -0.04 9.34
N PRO A 125 -23.30 1.08 8.95
CA PRO A 125 -23.23 1.54 7.57
C PRO A 125 -21.83 2.09 7.25
N VAL A 126 -21.58 2.28 5.95
CA VAL A 126 -20.40 2.99 5.47
C VAL A 126 -20.50 4.47 5.86
N ALA A 127 -19.37 5.08 6.21
CA ALA A 127 -19.27 6.49 6.61
C ALA A 127 -18.19 7.22 5.79
N ASP A 128 -18.12 8.54 5.98
CA ASP A 128 -17.06 9.42 5.45
C ASP A 128 -16.80 9.24 3.94
N PHE A 129 -17.74 9.69 3.13
CA PHE A 129 -17.60 9.65 1.68
C PHE A 129 -16.62 10.70 1.16
N GLU A 130 -15.66 10.26 0.35
CA GLU A 130 -14.83 11.10 -0.50
C GLU A 130 -15.18 10.81 -1.97
N LEU A 131 -15.49 11.86 -2.72
CA LEU A 131 -15.96 11.71 -4.10
C LEU A 131 -15.08 12.52 -5.06
N ASN A 132 -14.56 11.84 -6.07
CA ASN A 132 -13.79 12.45 -7.14
C ASN A 132 -14.43 12.15 -8.50
N ALA A 133 -14.32 13.07 -9.44
CA ALA A 133 -14.86 12.89 -10.79
C ALA A 133 -13.75 13.07 -11.81
N VAL A 134 -13.75 12.22 -12.84
CA VAL A 134 -12.81 12.32 -13.95
C VAL A 134 -13.52 12.04 -15.26
N THR A 135 -13.21 12.85 -16.27
CA THR A 135 -13.60 12.57 -17.66
C THR A 135 -12.33 12.34 -18.45
N GLY A 136 -12.23 11.19 -19.12
CA GLY A 136 -11.00 10.78 -19.78
C GLY A 136 -11.19 9.59 -20.72
N LEU A 137 -10.08 9.09 -21.25
CA LEU A 137 -10.04 7.94 -22.14
C LEU A 137 -9.80 6.65 -21.36
N PHE A 138 -10.64 5.66 -21.58
CA PHE A 138 -10.55 4.35 -20.94
C PHE A 138 -10.36 3.25 -21.99
N ALA A 139 -9.45 2.33 -21.74
CA ALA A 139 -9.14 1.23 -22.65
C ALA A 139 -9.81 -0.08 -22.22
N PHE A 140 -10.52 -0.71 -23.15
CA PHE A 140 -11.21 -1.99 -22.92
C PHE A 140 -10.76 -3.04 -23.93
N ASN A 141 -10.49 -4.26 -23.47
CA ASN A 141 -10.30 -5.43 -24.31
C ASN A 141 -11.65 -5.81 -24.96
N ASP A 142 -11.74 -5.68 -26.27
CA ASP A 142 -12.94 -6.03 -27.03
C ASP A 142 -12.60 -7.05 -28.13
N PRO A 143 -13.03 -8.32 -27.99
CA PRO A 143 -12.79 -9.34 -29.01
C PRO A 143 -13.33 -8.98 -30.39
N ASP A 144 -14.40 -8.18 -30.47
CA ASP A 144 -14.93 -7.72 -31.76
C ASP A 144 -14.00 -6.73 -32.43
N ARG A 145 -13.30 -5.89 -31.65
CA ARG A 145 -12.31 -4.94 -32.17
C ARG A 145 -11.12 -5.67 -32.77
N VAL A 146 -10.63 -6.71 -32.10
CA VAL A 146 -9.55 -7.57 -32.62
C VAL A 146 -9.94 -8.17 -33.97
N ARG A 147 -11.14 -8.77 -34.06
CA ARG A 147 -11.66 -9.34 -35.32
C ARG A 147 -11.79 -8.31 -36.44
N GLU A 148 -12.19 -7.09 -36.11
CA GLU A 148 -12.30 -6.01 -37.09
C GLU A 148 -10.92 -5.56 -37.60
N LEU A 149 -9.95 -5.41 -36.69
CA LEU A 149 -8.57 -5.09 -37.04
C LEU A 149 -7.94 -6.19 -37.91
N GLU A 150 -8.16 -7.47 -37.58
CA GLU A 150 -7.71 -8.60 -38.42
C GLU A 150 -8.33 -8.55 -39.82
N ARG A 151 -9.63 -8.25 -39.92
CA ARG A 151 -10.31 -8.11 -41.23
C ARG A 151 -9.73 -6.95 -42.04
N GLN A 152 -9.47 -5.81 -41.40
CA GLN A 152 -8.85 -4.66 -42.06
C GLN A 152 -7.43 -4.97 -42.53
N ARG A 153 -6.60 -5.60 -41.70
CA ARG A 153 -5.25 -6.06 -42.08
C ARG A 153 -5.30 -6.99 -43.30
N GLN A 154 -6.25 -7.92 -43.35
CA GLN A 154 -6.43 -8.82 -44.50
C GLN A 154 -6.84 -8.07 -45.78
N LEU A 155 -7.70 -7.06 -45.67
CA LEU A 155 -8.10 -6.23 -46.81
C LEU A 155 -6.92 -5.39 -47.33
N ASP A 156 -6.19 -4.74 -46.43
CA ASP A 156 -5.01 -3.94 -46.77
C ASP A 156 -3.90 -4.80 -47.40
N GLU A 157 -3.66 -6.01 -46.88
CA GLU A 157 -2.71 -6.96 -47.46
C GLU A 157 -3.16 -7.43 -48.85
N ALA A 158 -4.45 -7.71 -49.03
CA ALA A 158 -4.98 -8.09 -50.34
C ALA A 158 -4.87 -6.95 -51.36
N GLU A 159 -5.08 -5.70 -50.95
CA GLU A 159 -4.88 -4.52 -51.79
C GLU A 159 -3.42 -4.35 -52.17
N ARG A 160 -2.49 -4.45 -51.22
CA ARG A 160 -1.03 -4.41 -51.49
C ARG A 160 -0.59 -5.50 -52.45
N MET A 161 -1.12 -6.70 -52.32
CA MET A 161 -0.83 -7.80 -53.25
C MET A 161 -1.31 -7.47 -54.65
N ARG A 162 -2.50 -6.87 -54.80
CA ARG A 162 -3.01 -6.41 -56.11
C ARG A 162 -2.15 -5.32 -56.71
N GLU A 163 -1.77 -4.31 -55.93
CA GLU A 163 -0.88 -3.24 -56.40
C GLU A 163 0.50 -3.76 -56.80
N GLN A 164 1.05 -4.74 -56.06
CA GLN A 164 2.31 -5.39 -56.41
C GLN A 164 2.20 -6.19 -57.71
N GLU A 165 1.10 -6.94 -57.91
CA GLU A 165 0.82 -7.65 -59.15
C GLU A 165 0.68 -6.68 -60.34
N GLU A 166 -0.03 -5.56 -60.16
CA GLU A 166 -0.16 -4.51 -61.19
C GLU A 166 1.19 -3.87 -61.52
N ASN A 167 2.01 -3.54 -60.50
CA ASN A 167 3.34 -2.98 -60.72
C ASN A 167 4.30 -3.99 -61.39
N GLN A 168 4.24 -5.28 -61.02
CA GLN A 168 4.99 -6.34 -61.70
C GLN A 168 4.56 -6.49 -63.16
N ASN A 169 3.26 -6.44 -63.45
CA ASN A 169 2.74 -6.48 -64.82
C ASN A 169 3.19 -5.26 -65.64
N ARG A 170 3.16 -4.06 -65.07
CA ARG A 170 3.68 -2.83 -65.73
C ARG A 170 5.19 -2.92 -66.01
N MET A 171 5.96 -3.54 -65.11
CA MET A 171 7.39 -3.79 -65.32
C MET A 171 7.66 -4.85 -66.40
N ALA A 172 6.81 -5.87 -66.51
CA ALA A 172 6.90 -6.88 -67.55
C ALA A 172 6.53 -6.33 -68.94
N GLU A 173 5.54 -5.44 -69.02
CA GLU A 173 5.09 -4.83 -70.28
C GLU A 173 6.07 -3.77 -70.82
N ASN A 174 6.81 -3.08 -69.93
CA ASN A 174 7.86 -2.11 -70.30
C ASN A 174 9.23 -2.74 -70.58
N GLN A 175 9.37 -4.06 -70.55
CA GLN A 175 10.61 -4.71 -70.95
C GLN A 175 10.62 -4.85 -72.49
N PRO A 176 11.44 -4.06 -73.23
CA PRO A 176 11.41 -4.09 -74.68
C PRO A 176 11.81 -5.49 -75.15
N GLY A 177 10.92 -6.11 -75.91
CA GLY A 177 11.10 -7.45 -76.47
C GLY A 177 12.47 -7.61 -77.13
N GLY A 178 13.31 -8.42 -76.51
CA GLY A 178 14.56 -8.91 -77.08
C GLY A 178 14.29 -9.84 -78.25
N GLY A 179 13.92 -9.26 -79.40
CA GLY A 179 13.99 -9.90 -80.70
C GLY A 179 15.45 -10.11 -81.09
N GLY A 180 15.77 -11.33 -81.53
CA GLY A 180 17.14 -11.83 -81.67
C GLY A 180 18.03 -11.09 -82.68
N GLY A 181 19.35 -11.28 -82.55
CA GLY A 181 20.30 -10.74 -83.51
C GLY A 181 21.76 -10.94 -83.15
N ARG A 182 22.36 -11.97 -83.76
CA ARG A 182 23.79 -12.20 -84.02
C ARG A 182 24.72 -10.96 -83.94
N GLY A 183 25.85 -11.17 -83.26
CA GLY A 183 27.19 -10.77 -83.71
C GLY A 183 27.70 -9.39 -83.28
N GLY A 184 28.99 -9.29 -82.96
CA GLY A 184 29.65 -7.99 -82.92
C GLY A 184 30.69 -7.80 -81.82
N ARG A 185 31.89 -8.30 -82.10
CA ARG A 185 33.16 -8.05 -81.43
C ARG A 185 33.46 -6.54 -81.28
N GLY A 186 33.89 -6.14 -80.08
CA GLY A 186 34.94 -5.12 -79.90
C GLY A 186 34.53 -3.79 -79.26
N GLY A 187 35.36 -3.32 -78.33
CA GLY A 187 35.52 -1.88 -78.10
C GLY A 187 35.41 -1.40 -76.65
N ARG A 188 36.53 -1.53 -75.94
CA ARG A 188 37.04 -0.71 -74.81
C ARG A 188 36.25 0.57 -74.43
N GLY A 189 36.12 0.79 -73.12
CA GLY A 189 35.87 2.09 -72.51
C GLY A 189 35.33 1.95 -71.09
N VAL A 190 36.20 1.76 -70.08
CA VAL A 190 36.51 2.79 -69.08
C VAL A 190 35.35 3.08 -68.12
N GLY A 191 35.53 2.76 -66.83
CA GLY A 191 34.66 3.21 -65.75
C GLY A 191 34.31 2.13 -64.74
N ASP A 192 35.33 1.59 -64.08
CA ASP A 192 35.19 0.80 -62.85
C ASP A 192 34.61 1.70 -61.75
N PHE A 193 33.28 1.74 -61.65
CA PHE A 193 32.56 2.24 -60.49
C PHE A 193 31.79 1.06 -59.89
N GLY A 194 32.30 0.60 -58.76
CA GLY A 194 31.63 -0.35 -57.89
C GLY A 194 30.29 0.19 -57.41
N GLY A 195 29.24 -0.13 -58.16
CA GLY A 195 27.85 -0.05 -57.71
C GLY A 195 27.53 -1.27 -56.86
N GLY A 196 27.91 -1.17 -55.58
CA GLY A 196 27.51 -2.11 -54.56
C GLY A 196 25.99 -2.26 -54.56
N ARG A 197 25.57 -3.48 -54.87
CA ARG A 197 24.23 -4.03 -54.76
C ARG A 197 23.77 -3.90 -53.29
N GLY A 198 23.20 -2.74 -52.94
CA GLY A 198 22.50 -2.54 -51.68
C GLY A 198 21.12 -3.15 -51.80
N GLY A 199 20.94 -4.35 -51.23
CA GLY A 199 19.62 -4.91 -51.06
C GLY A 199 18.80 -4.01 -50.14
N GLU A 200 17.73 -3.44 -50.69
CA GLU A 200 16.61 -2.88 -49.92
C GLU A 200 15.93 -4.02 -49.15
N PHE A 201 16.52 -4.36 -48.01
CA PHE A 201 15.82 -4.92 -46.87
C PHE A 201 15.58 -3.77 -45.90
N GLY A 202 14.55 -2.95 -46.19
CA GLY A 202 14.01 -1.94 -45.30
C GLY A 202 12.66 -2.41 -44.80
N GLY A 203 12.61 -2.80 -43.52
CA GLY A 203 11.41 -3.28 -42.83
C GLY A 203 10.24 -2.31 -42.90
N GLY A 204 9.04 -2.89 -42.88
CA GLY A 204 7.80 -2.21 -43.19
C GLY A 204 7.47 -1.01 -42.30
N PHE A 205 7.06 0.06 -42.95
CA PHE A 205 6.11 1.04 -42.44
C PHE A 205 5.14 1.37 -43.58
N GLY A 206 3.88 1.62 -43.21
CA GLY A 206 2.74 1.71 -44.13
C GLY A 206 2.84 2.81 -45.18
N GLY A 207 1.88 2.76 -46.11
CA GLY A 207 1.71 3.61 -47.30
C GLY A 207 2.38 4.98 -47.26
N VAL A 208 3.19 5.25 -48.28
CA VAL A 208 3.93 6.50 -48.53
C VAL A 208 3.01 7.70 -48.83
N THR A 209 1.69 7.55 -48.73
CA THR A 209 0.71 8.60 -49.02
C THR A 209 0.12 9.32 -47.80
N ASP A 210 0.36 8.85 -46.56
CA ASP A 210 -0.19 9.46 -45.31
C ASP A 210 0.92 9.99 -44.35
N MET A 211 2.17 10.09 -44.82
CA MET A 211 3.31 10.57 -44.00
C MET A 211 3.67 12.05 -44.20
N THR A 212 3.07 12.75 -45.17
CA THR A 212 3.44 14.15 -45.47
C THR A 212 3.02 15.15 -44.40
N ASP A 213 2.00 14.84 -43.59
CA ASP A 213 1.45 15.76 -42.59
C ASP A 213 1.70 15.31 -41.13
N LYS A 214 2.53 14.28 -40.93
CA LYS A 214 2.85 13.70 -39.62
C LYS A 214 4.30 14.02 -39.23
N ARG A 215 4.49 14.72 -38.12
CA ARG A 215 5.81 14.99 -37.53
C ARG A 215 6.10 13.99 -36.41
N PRO A 216 7.27 13.31 -36.37
CA PRO A 216 7.59 12.41 -35.26
C PRO A 216 7.78 13.21 -33.95
N VAL A 217 7.37 12.64 -32.83
CA VAL A 217 7.60 13.23 -31.50
C VAL A 217 9.10 13.16 -31.15
N PRO A 218 9.71 14.26 -30.65
CA PRO A 218 11.16 14.37 -30.49
C PRO A 218 11.80 13.46 -29.42
N PHE A 219 11.05 12.97 -28.43
CA PHE A 219 11.53 12.05 -27.39
C PHE A 219 10.44 11.07 -26.93
N GLN A 220 10.84 9.95 -26.34
CA GLN A 220 9.89 9.00 -25.74
C GLN A 220 9.25 9.61 -24.49
N ILE A 221 7.94 9.85 -24.56
CA ILE A 221 7.14 10.36 -23.45
C ILE A 221 7.01 9.24 -22.40
N PRO A 222 7.27 9.50 -21.10
CA PRO A 222 6.84 8.61 -20.03
C PRO A 222 5.32 8.44 -20.14
N ARG A 223 4.86 7.23 -20.48
CA ARG A 223 3.43 6.99 -20.65
C ARG A 223 2.78 6.89 -19.28
N ALA A 224 2.01 7.91 -18.91
CA ALA A 224 1.13 7.84 -17.74
C ALA A 224 -0.10 6.97 -18.06
N GLY A 225 -0.56 6.18 -17.09
CA GLY A 225 -1.74 5.32 -17.23
C GLY A 225 -1.45 3.96 -17.86
N VAL A 226 -2.49 3.32 -18.40
CA VAL A 226 -2.41 2.00 -19.04
C VAL A 226 -1.67 2.06 -20.36
N GLU A 227 -0.72 1.15 -20.55
CA GLU A 227 -0.09 0.91 -21.84
C GLU A 227 -1.04 0.16 -22.79
N ILE A 228 -1.28 0.75 -23.96
CA ILE A 228 -2.14 0.18 -25.00
C ILE A 228 -1.31 -0.53 -26.08
N SER A 229 -1.71 -1.74 -26.44
CA SER A 229 -1.11 -2.51 -27.55
C SER A 229 -1.65 -2.07 -28.92
N GLY A 230 -2.79 -1.37 -28.96
CA GLY A 230 -3.49 -0.90 -30.16
C GLY A 230 -4.64 -1.81 -30.60
N GLU A 231 -4.85 -2.93 -29.91
CA GLU A 231 -5.97 -3.85 -30.14
C GLU A 231 -7.17 -3.54 -29.23
N GLU A 232 -6.96 -2.72 -28.21
CA GLU A 232 -7.96 -2.28 -27.27
C GLU A 232 -8.95 -1.30 -27.92
N ARG A 233 -10.17 -1.29 -27.37
CA ARG A 233 -11.20 -0.31 -27.69
C ARG A 233 -11.14 0.83 -26.70
N ILE A 234 -10.79 2.00 -27.19
CA ILE A 234 -10.73 3.21 -26.36
C ILE A 234 -12.10 3.89 -26.38
N ARG A 235 -12.55 4.34 -25.20
CA ARG A 235 -13.81 5.08 -25.01
C ARG A 235 -13.58 6.30 -24.16
N GLN A 236 -14.14 7.42 -24.57
CA GLN A 236 -14.21 8.62 -23.75
C GLN A 236 -15.41 8.47 -22.83
N LEU A 237 -15.14 8.42 -21.52
CA LEU A 237 -16.16 8.24 -20.50
C LEU A 237 -15.94 9.25 -19.38
N SER A 238 -17.05 9.66 -18.77
CA SER A 238 -17.03 10.29 -17.45
C SER A 238 -17.20 9.23 -16.39
N CYS A 239 -16.46 9.37 -15.30
CA CYS A 239 -16.40 8.41 -14.21
C CYS A 239 -16.49 9.15 -12.87
N ALA A 240 -17.43 8.73 -12.02
CA ALA A 240 -17.41 9.09 -10.61
C ALA A 240 -16.64 8.02 -9.83
N VAL A 241 -15.60 8.45 -9.13
CA VAL A 241 -14.83 7.66 -8.18
C VAL A 241 -15.44 7.90 -6.81
N VAL A 242 -16.01 6.84 -6.23
CA VAL A 242 -16.66 6.91 -4.93
C VAL A 242 -15.82 6.12 -3.94
N LEU A 243 -15.34 6.83 -2.93
CA LEU A 243 -14.54 6.30 -1.83
C LEU A 243 -15.32 6.48 -0.52
N ALA A 244 -15.22 5.50 0.38
CA ALA A 244 -15.88 5.59 1.68
C ALA A 244 -15.24 4.65 2.71
N LYS A 245 -15.38 4.97 4.00
CA LYS A 245 -14.80 4.20 5.11
C LYS A 245 -15.76 3.15 5.63
N VAL A 246 -15.28 1.93 5.73
CA VAL A 246 -15.96 0.83 6.41
C VAL A 246 -15.32 0.64 7.79
N PRO A 247 -16.05 0.90 8.89
CA PRO A 247 -15.47 0.93 10.24
C PRO A 247 -15.25 -0.48 10.81
N LEU A 248 -14.20 -1.16 10.34
CA LEU A 248 -13.91 -2.55 10.69
C LEU A 248 -13.68 -2.77 12.21
N PRO A 249 -12.86 -1.97 12.93
CA PRO A 249 -12.66 -2.16 14.36
C PRO A 249 -13.95 -1.99 15.18
N GLU A 250 -14.79 -1.03 14.82
CA GLU A 250 -16.08 -0.81 15.49
C GLU A 250 -17.06 -1.94 15.17
N GLN A 251 -17.09 -2.39 13.92
CA GLN A 251 -17.91 -3.53 13.51
C GLN A 251 -17.50 -4.80 14.28
N LEU A 252 -16.21 -5.03 14.49
CA LEU A 252 -15.70 -6.14 15.29
C LEU A 252 -16.14 -6.04 16.76
N LYS A 253 -16.14 -4.83 17.36
CA LYS A 253 -16.65 -4.60 18.71
C LYS A 253 -18.13 -4.98 18.83
N GLU A 254 -18.96 -4.62 17.85
CA GLU A 254 -20.38 -5.01 17.82
C GLU A 254 -20.58 -6.52 17.64
N TYR A 255 -19.74 -7.19 16.86
CA TYR A 255 -19.73 -8.66 16.74
C TYR A 255 -19.35 -9.33 18.07
N LYS A 256 -18.25 -8.90 18.70
CA LYS A 256 -17.82 -9.42 20.02
C LYS A 256 -18.92 -9.24 21.06
N LYS A 257 -19.56 -8.06 21.09
CA LYS A 257 -20.68 -7.78 22.01
C LYS A 257 -21.89 -8.69 21.80
N ALA A 258 -22.20 -9.06 20.56
CA ALA A 258 -23.35 -9.91 20.24
C ALA A 258 -23.07 -11.41 20.41
N LEU A 259 -21.83 -11.85 20.22
CA LEU A 259 -21.49 -13.27 20.05
C LEU A 259 -20.54 -13.84 21.10
N ALA A 260 -19.64 -13.05 21.70
CA ALA A 260 -18.56 -13.58 22.54
C ALA A 260 -19.03 -14.38 23.76
N ASN A 261 -20.19 -14.01 24.33
CA ASN A 261 -20.78 -14.68 25.51
C ASN A 261 -21.87 -15.70 25.13
N THR A 262 -21.87 -16.20 23.89
CA THR A 262 -22.92 -17.11 23.40
C THR A 262 -22.46 -18.57 23.37
N LYS A 263 -23.42 -19.49 23.52
CA LYS A 263 -23.15 -20.94 23.67
C LYS A 263 -22.33 -21.58 22.54
N SER A 264 -22.34 -21.00 21.35
CA SER A 264 -21.60 -21.51 20.19
C SER A 264 -20.75 -20.44 19.52
N TYR A 265 -20.10 -19.61 20.33
CA TYR A 265 -19.10 -18.66 19.85
C TYR A 265 -17.91 -19.39 19.25
N GLU A 266 -17.53 -19.02 18.03
CA GLU A 266 -16.35 -19.55 17.35
C GLU A 266 -15.47 -18.39 16.87
N PRO A 267 -14.31 -18.13 17.51
CA PRO A 267 -13.45 -16.98 17.18
C PRO A 267 -13.00 -16.92 15.71
N THR A 268 -12.90 -18.08 15.05
CA THR A 268 -12.44 -18.22 13.66
C THR A 268 -13.55 -18.01 12.62
N SER A 269 -14.81 -17.85 13.03
CA SER A 269 -15.93 -17.64 12.11
C SER A 269 -16.82 -16.47 12.52
N ASP A 270 -16.85 -16.11 13.82
CA ASP A 270 -17.66 -15.04 14.40
C ASP A 270 -17.01 -13.65 14.31
N PHE A 271 -16.54 -13.31 13.11
CA PHE A 271 -16.01 -11.99 12.77
C PHE A 271 -16.70 -11.44 11.52
N PRO A 272 -16.67 -10.10 11.28
CA PRO A 272 -17.34 -9.52 10.12
C PRO A 272 -16.69 -9.95 8.81
N GLN A 273 -17.45 -10.66 7.98
CA GLN A 273 -17.06 -11.05 6.62
C GLN A 273 -17.87 -10.26 5.61
N TYR A 274 -17.24 -9.35 4.89
CA TYR A 274 -17.90 -8.54 3.87
C TYR A 274 -18.00 -9.32 2.55
N LEU A 275 -19.22 -9.52 2.08
CA LEU A 275 -19.49 -10.24 0.83
C LEU A 275 -19.60 -9.29 -0.38
N GLY A 276 -19.85 -8.01 -0.13
CA GLY A 276 -20.08 -7.02 -1.16
C GLY A 276 -20.96 -5.86 -0.71
N TYR A 277 -21.52 -5.13 -1.66
CA TYR A 277 -22.37 -3.96 -1.42
C TYR A 277 -23.33 -3.67 -2.58
N PHE A 278 -24.39 -2.91 -2.27
CA PHE A 278 -25.29 -2.28 -3.25
C PHE A 278 -25.03 -0.78 -3.28
N VAL A 279 -25.16 -0.19 -4.46
CA VAL A 279 -25.02 1.25 -4.67
C VAL A 279 -26.29 1.80 -5.28
N GLU A 280 -26.77 2.89 -4.71
CA GLU A 280 -27.79 3.73 -5.33
C GLU A 280 -27.25 5.13 -5.57
N ARG A 281 -27.67 5.72 -6.70
CA ARG A 281 -27.34 7.06 -7.14
C ARG A 281 -28.62 7.85 -7.35
N ALA A 282 -28.60 9.10 -6.91
CA ALA A 282 -29.62 10.10 -7.21
C ALA A 282 -28.98 11.28 -7.96
N GLU A 283 -29.61 11.72 -9.03
CA GLU A 283 -29.26 12.98 -9.71
C GLU A 283 -29.78 14.15 -8.86
N VAL A 284 -28.94 15.14 -8.63
CA VAL A 284 -29.29 16.34 -7.87
C VAL A 284 -29.85 17.36 -8.85
N THR A 285 -31.14 17.68 -8.70
CA THR A 285 -31.82 18.74 -9.44
C THR A 285 -32.30 19.81 -8.46
N ASP A 286 -32.43 21.05 -8.92
CA ASP A 286 -32.73 22.21 -8.07
C ASP A 286 -34.14 22.17 -7.42
N GLU A 287 -35.03 21.28 -7.85
CA GLU A 287 -36.47 21.38 -7.58
C GLU A 287 -37.16 20.09 -7.04
N GLY A 288 -36.46 19.16 -6.36
CA GLY A 288 -37.16 17.97 -5.87
C GLY A 288 -36.47 17.09 -4.83
N GLU A 289 -37.25 16.12 -4.33
CA GLU A 289 -36.74 14.99 -3.52
C GLU A 289 -35.81 14.10 -4.36
N LEU A 290 -34.72 13.62 -3.74
CA LEU A 290 -33.73 12.76 -4.39
C LEU A 290 -34.36 11.44 -4.84
N GLN A 291 -34.39 11.21 -6.16
CA GLN A 291 -34.85 9.94 -6.74
C GLN A 291 -33.70 8.94 -6.83
N TRP A 292 -33.66 8.01 -5.87
CA TRP A 292 -32.63 6.98 -5.80
C TRP A 292 -32.86 5.88 -6.84
N SER A 293 -31.80 5.55 -7.57
CA SER A 293 -31.80 4.48 -8.57
C SER A 293 -30.56 3.60 -8.40
N ALA A 294 -30.72 2.29 -8.56
CA ALA A 294 -29.61 1.36 -8.44
C ALA A 294 -28.59 1.59 -9.57
N VAL A 295 -27.31 1.69 -9.22
CA VAL A 295 -26.21 1.78 -10.19
C VAL A 295 -26.08 0.44 -10.92
N LYS A 296 -25.87 0.51 -12.24
CA LYS A 296 -25.75 -0.67 -13.11
C LYS A 296 -24.35 -0.71 -13.70
N PHE A 297 -23.53 -1.62 -13.19
CA PHE A 297 -22.18 -1.82 -13.69
C PHE A 297 -22.19 -2.72 -14.93
N PRO A 298 -21.47 -2.38 -16.02
CA PRO A 298 -21.41 -3.23 -17.20
C PRO A 298 -20.69 -4.54 -16.89
N ASN A 299 -21.20 -5.65 -17.41
CA ASN A 299 -20.55 -6.95 -17.33
C ASN A 299 -19.54 -7.10 -18.49
N GLY A 300 -18.25 -7.01 -18.18
CA GLY A 300 -17.16 -7.17 -19.13
C GLY A 300 -17.01 -8.57 -19.71
N MET A 301 -17.56 -9.61 -19.05
CA MET A 301 -17.54 -10.99 -19.53
C MET A 301 -18.68 -11.31 -20.54
N TYR A 302 -19.47 -10.32 -20.92
CA TYR A 302 -20.66 -10.53 -21.75
C TYR A 302 -20.32 -10.94 -23.19
N ASP A 303 -20.85 -12.08 -23.64
CA ASP A 303 -20.64 -12.68 -24.96
C ASP A 303 -21.80 -12.46 -25.96
N GLY A 304 -22.75 -11.59 -25.63
CA GLY A 304 -23.91 -11.31 -26.49
C GLY A 304 -25.15 -12.20 -26.26
N ARG A 305 -25.10 -13.24 -25.42
CA ARG A 305 -26.16 -14.28 -25.41
C ARG A 305 -27.47 -13.94 -24.69
N THR A 306 -27.48 -13.08 -23.66
CA THR A 306 -28.71 -12.69 -22.94
C THR A 306 -28.70 -11.25 -22.40
N GLU A 307 -29.77 -10.46 -22.59
CA GLU A 307 -29.81 -9.06 -22.15
C GLU A 307 -29.75 -8.87 -20.62
N ARG A 308 -30.30 -9.82 -19.84
CA ARG A 308 -30.33 -9.75 -18.37
C ARG A 308 -28.95 -9.85 -17.71
N SER A 309 -27.95 -10.38 -18.41
CA SER A 309 -26.57 -10.53 -17.91
C SER A 309 -25.67 -9.34 -18.27
N ARG A 310 -26.20 -8.31 -18.94
CA ARG A 310 -25.40 -7.17 -19.41
C ARG A 310 -24.91 -6.26 -18.29
N THR A 311 -25.61 -6.23 -17.15
CA THR A 311 -25.27 -5.35 -16.04
C THR A 311 -25.41 -6.04 -14.69
N VAL A 312 -24.58 -5.65 -13.74
CA VAL A 312 -24.63 -6.12 -12.35
C VAL A 312 -25.00 -4.94 -11.44
N SER A 313 -25.86 -5.17 -10.45
CA SER A 313 -26.30 -4.15 -9.47
C SER A 313 -25.83 -4.42 -8.04
N ALA A 314 -25.33 -5.62 -7.76
CA ALA A 314 -24.70 -5.99 -6.50
C ALA A 314 -23.20 -6.17 -6.76
N VAL A 315 -22.36 -5.41 -6.09
CA VAL A 315 -20.92 -5.56 -6.19
C VAL A 315 -20.48 -6.60 -5.17
N SER A 316 -19.82 -7.65 -5.62
CA SER A 316 -19.19 -8.72 -4.84
C SER A 316 -17.87 -9.07 -5.53
N THR A 317 -17.01 -9.89 -4.92
CA THR A 317 -15.77 -10.35 -5.56
C THR A 317 -16.00 -10.89 -6.99
N GLU A 318 -16.97 -11.79 -7.15
CA GLU A 318 -17.30 -12.35 -8.47
C GLU A 318 -17.88 -11.30 -9.43
N ALA A 319 -18.61 -10.30 -8.92
CA ALA A 319 -19.10 -9.20 -9.74
C ALA A 319 -17.96 -8.28 -10.19
N ILE A 320 -16.99 -7.99 -9.31
CA ILE A 320 -15.82 -7.18 -9.64
C ILE A 320 -15.06 -7.84 -10.77
N ASP A 321 -14.73 -9.14 -10.64
CA ASP A 321 -14.07 -9.90 -11.71
C ASP A 321 -14.81 -9.81 -13.05
N LYS A 322 -16.15 -9.89 -13.03
CA LYS A 322 -16.98 -9.77 -14.23
C LYS A 322 -16.99 -8.35 -14.80
N ILE A 323 -17.06 -7.34 -13.94
CA ILE A 323 -17.08 -5.92 -14.34
C ILE A 323 -15.75 -5.53 -14.98
N THR A 324 -14.64 -6.01 -14.42
CA THR A 324 -13.28 -5.62 -14.82
C THR A 324 -12.65 -6.57 -15.84
N PHE A 325 -13.31 -7.68 -16.17
CA PHE A 325 -12.80 -8.69 -17.10
C PHE A 325 -12.29 -8.13 -18.44
N ASN A 326 -12.96 -7.10 -18.96
CA ASN A 326 -12.61 -6.47 -20.23
C ASN A 326 -11.77 -5.20 -20.06
N TRP A 327 -11.25 -4.89 -18.88
CA TRP A 327 -10.38 -3.73 -18.69
C TRP A 327 -9.00 -4.04 -19.25
N ALA A 328 -8.43 -3.10 -20.01
CA ALA A 328 -7.10 -3.26 -20.58
C ALA A 328 -6.03 -2.98 -19.52
N GLY A 329 -5.12 -3.93 -19.30
CA GLY A 329 -4.03 -3.79 -18.34
C GLY A 329 -4.48 -3.67 -16.87
N GLY A 330 -3.66 -4.15 -15.95
CA GLY A 330 -3.82 -3.86 -14.53
C GLY A 330 -2.93 -2.66 -14.17
N MET A 331 -3.52 -1.60 -13.62
CA MET A 331 -2.73 -0.57 -12.94
C MET A 331 -2.49 -1.02 -11.50
N GLU A 332 -1.28 -0.81 -11.02
CA GLU A 332 -0.93 -1.09 -9.64
C GLU A 332 -1.51 0.00 -8.73
N ASP A 333 -2.04 -0.43 -7.58
CA ASP A 333 -2.54 0.48 -6.57
C ASP A 333 -1.35 1.11 -5.82
N VAL A 334 -1.39 2.43 -5.62
CA VAL A 334 -0.31 3.20 -4.97
C VAL A 334 -0.49 3.30 -3.45
N TYR A 335 -1.60 2.78 -2.90
CA TYR A 335 -1.95 2.87 -1.49
C TYR A 335 -1.57 1.60 -0.72
N ASP A 336 -1.50 1.67 0.62
CA ASP A 336 -1.24 0.51 1.48
C ASP A 336 -2.32 -0.59 1.28
N PRO A 337 -1.95 -1.78 0.76
CA PRO A 337 -2.90 -2.87 0.47
C PRO A 337 -3.71 -3.32 1.68
N ARG A 338 -3.25 -3.04 2.91
CA ARG A 338 -3.97 -3.37 4.16
C ARG A 338 -5.29 -2.61 4.31
N TYR A 339 -5.49 -1.51 3.58
CA TYR A 339 -6.78 -0.82 3.57
C TYR A 339 -7.75 -1.40 2.53
N GLY A 340 -7.23 -2.17 1.57
CA GLY A 340 -8.01 -2.82 0.53
C GLY A 340 -8.75 -4.07 1.04
N TYR A 341 -9.93 -4.32 0.49
CA TYR A 341 -10.66 -5.58 0.71
C TYR A 341 -11.28 -6.06 -0.60
N GLU A 342 -11.04 -7.32 -0.96
CA GLU A 342 -11.36 -7.88 -2.29
C GLU A 342 -12.81 -7.69 -2.74
N SER A 343 -13.77 -7.69 -1.81
CA SER A 343 -15.19 -7.50 -2.12
C SER A 343 -15.69 -6.05 -2.02
N LEU A 344 -14.86 -5.14 -1.51
CA LEU A 344 -15.20 -3.72 -1.26
C LEU A 344 -14.44 -2.75 -2.18
N THR A 345 -13.21 -3.09 -2.55
CA THR A 345 -12.29 -2.21 -3.28
C THR A 345 -12.16 -2.71 -4.71
N MET A 346 -12.82 -2.04 -5.66
CA MET A 346 -12.60 -2.31 -7.09
C MET A 346 -11.15 -1.97 -7.47
N PRO A 347 -10.50 -2.69 -8.40
CA PRO A 347 -9.20 -2.30 -8.94
C PRO A 347 -9.31 -0.99 -9.72
N LEU A 348 -8.19 -0.35 -10.01
CA LEU A 348 -8.14 0.88 -10.78
C LEU A 348 -8.68 0.68 -12.21
N ALA A 349 -9.52 1.62 -12.65
CA ALA A 349 -10.04 1.61 -14.01
C ALA A 349 -8.93 1.92 -15.05
N PRO A 350 -9.03 1.39 -16.28
CA PRO A 350 -7.94 1.42 -17.25
C PRO A 350 -7.82 2.79 -17.95
N LEU A 351 -7.37 3.81 -17.21
CA LEU A 351 -7.22 5.17 -17.67
C LEU A 351 -6.01 5.30 -18.60
N VAL A 352 -6.19 5.89 -19.77
CA VAL A 352 -5.15 6.01 -20.81
C VAL A 352 -4.55 7.41 -20.78
N GLY A 353 -3.23 7.51 -20.84
CA GLY A 353 -2.50 8.78 -20.91
C GLY A 353 -2.45 9.54 -19.57
N ARG A 354 -2.94 8.94 -18.47
CA ARG A 354 -2.97 9.53 -17.14
C ARG A 354 -2.94 8.47 -16.04
N SER A 355 -2.21 8.75 -14.95
CA SER A 355 -2.22 7.97 -13.72
C SER A 355 -3.44 8.25 -12.85
N TRP A 356 -3.82 7.27 -12.03
CA TRP A 356 -4.70 7.56 -10.90
C TRP A 356 -3.88 8.22 -9.80
N ASP A 357 -4.02 9.54 -9.68
CA ASP A 357 -3.43 10.33 -8.59
C ASP A 357 -4.22 10.08 -7.28
N ALA A 358 -4.11 10.97 -6.29
CA ALA A 358 -4.85 10.94 -5.01
C ALA A 358 -6.39 10.93 -5.13
N MET A 359 -6.93 10.92 -6.35
CA MET A 359 -8.36 10.83 -6.61
C MET A 359 -8.94 9.41 -6.43
N ALA A 360 -8.10 8.37 -6.44
CA ALA A 360 -8.52 6.96 -6.45
C ALA A 360 -8.32 6.22 -5.11
N TYR A 361 -7.85 6.93 -4.08
CA TYR A 361 -7.69 6.43 -2.73
C TYR A 361 -8.05 7.54 -1.74
N MET A 362 -8.37 7.15 -0.51
CA MET A 362 -8.80 8.13 0.50
C MET A 362 -7.61 8.94 1.00
N SER A 363 -7.86 10.21 1.33
CA SER A 363 -6.82 11.14 1.82
C SER A 363 -6.08 10.67 3.06
N GLU A 364 -6.75 9.88 3.93
CA GLU A 364 -6.17 9.33 5.16
C GLU A 364 -5.37 8.03 4.96
N VAL A 365 -5.44 7.41 3.77
CA VAL A 365 -4.77 6.13 3.52
C VAL A 365 -3.32 6.41 3.11
N PRO A 366 -2.32 5.86 3.82
CA PRO A 366 -0.92 6.06 3.48
C PRO A 366 -0.58 5.43 2.14
N LEU A 367 0.41 6.01 1.45
CA LEU A 367 0.95 5.43 0.24
C LEU A 367 1.71 4.13 0.56
N ALA A 368 1.72 3.17 -0.37
CA ALA A 368 2.40 1.90 -0.20
C ALA A 368 3.88 2.10 0.17
N SER A 369 4.56 3.04 -0.48
CA SER A 369 5.95 3.40 -0.21
C SER A 369 6.17 3.97 1.21
N GLU A 370 5.20 4.71 1.73
CA GLU A 370 5.27 5.28 3.08
C GLU A 370 5.06 4.18 4.13
N ALA A 371 4.06 3.33 3.92
CA ALA A 371 3.79 2.18 4.78
C ALA A 371 4.98 1.20 4.81
N GLU A 372 5.61 0.94 3.65
CA GLU A 372 6.84 0.14 3.57
C GLU A 372 7.98 0.77 4.36
N ALA A 373 8.21 2.09 4.18
CA ALA A 373 9.23 2.81 4.92
C ALA A 373 8.96 2.83 6.44
N GLU A 374 7.70 2.89 6.88
CA GLU A 374 7.32 2.79 8.29
C GLU A 374 7.59 1.38 8.85
N MET A 375 7.19 0.33 8.13
CA MET A 375 7.48 -1.05 8.53
C MET A 375 8.99 -1.32 8.63
N GLU A 376 9.78 -0.77 7.70
CA GLU A 376 11.25 -0.86 7.79
C GLU A 376 11.80 -0.11 9.01
N ARG A 377 11.23 1.05 9.36
CA ARG A 377 11.62 1.79 10.58
C ARG A 377 11.25 1.05 11.86
N GLU A 378 10.09 0.41 11.90
CA GLU A 378 9.65 -0.40 13.05
C GLU A 378 10.49 -1.67 13.20
N ALA A 379 10.83 -2.34 12.10
CA ALA A 379 11.68 -3.54 12.12
C ALA A 379 13.13 -3.27 12.54
N VAL A 380 13.61 -2.03 12.37
CA VAL A 380 14.98 -1.61 12.73
C VAL A 380 15.09 -1.12 14.17
N GLN A 381 13.99 -0.90 14.90
CA GLN A 381 14.06 -0.64 16.34
C GLN A 381 14.40 -1.94 17.08
N PRO A 382 15.62 -2.10 17.62
CA PRO A 382 15.86 -3.21 18.54
C PRO A 382 14.97 -2.98 19.77
N GLU A 383 14.31 -4.03 20.25
CA GLU A 383 13.63 -3.98 21.54
C GLU A 383 14.61 -3.48 22.61
N GLU A 384 14.45 -2.23 23.05
CA GLU A 384 15.11 -1.71 24.24
C GLU A 384 14.51 -2.44 25.46
N GLY A 385 15.04 -3.63 25.73
CA GLY A 385 14.59 -4.47 26.84
C GLY A 385 15.42 -5.72 27.08
N ALA A 386 16.14 -6.24 26.08
CA ALA A 386 17.02 -7.39 26.30
C ALA A 386 18.37 -6.95 26.90
N ALA A 387 18.43 -6.87 28.23
CA ALA A 387 19.70 -6.75 28.94
C ALA A 387 20.63 -7.91 28.56
N PRO A 388 21.93 -7.67 28.30
CA PRO A 388 22.87 -8.74 28.03
C PRO A 388 22.99 -9.61 29.28
N VAL A 389 22.75 -10.90 29.14
CA VAL A 389 22.99 -11.89 30.19
C VAL A 389 24.50 -11.91 30.48
N GLU A 390 24.89 -11.29 31.60
CA GLU A 390 26.20 -11.47 32.21
C GLU A 390 26.32 -12.94 32.63
N ASN A 391 27.16 -13.68 31.90
CA ASN A 391 27.50 -15.04 32.23
C ASN A 391 28.64 -15.00 33.24
N ASP A 392 28.28 -14.89 34.52
CA ASP A 392 29.22 -14.94 35.63
C ASP A 392 29.78 -16.36 35.82
N GLY A 393 31.10 -16.42 35.99
CA GLY A 393 31.94 -17.60 35.80
C GLY A 393 31.70 -18.80 36.72
N MET A 394 32.18 -19.95 36.24
CA MET A 394 32.71 -21.03 37.09
C MET A 394 33.96 -21.67 36.45
N ASP A 395 35.06 -21.58 37.21
CA ASP A 395 36.22 -22.48 37.37
C ASP A 395 37.03 -22.90 36.12
N LEU A 396 38.30 -22.50 35.88
CA LEU A 396 39.47 -22.18 36.71
C LEU A 396 39.96 -23.29 37.68
N PHE A 397 40.74 -24.22 37.09
CA PHE A 397 41.88 -25.00 37.65
C PHE A 397 41.75 -26.54 37.77
N GLY A 398 42.60 -27.23 37.00
CA GLY A 398 43.06 -28.61 37.23
C GLY A 398 43.51 -29.29 35.93
N GLY A 399 44.64 -28.94 35.31
CA GLY A 399 45.98 -29.47 35.65
C GLY A 399 46.74 -29.80 34.35
N PRO A 400 48.09 -29.83 34.33
CA PRO A 400 48.89 -29.75 33.11
C PRO A 400 49.27 -31.11 32.55
N ASP A 401 49.25 -31.28 31.22
CA ASP A 401 50.34 -31.95 30.48
C ASP A 401 50.17 -31.87 28.95
N ASN A 402 51.22 -31.36 28.31
CA ASN A 402 51.76 -31.63 26.98
C ASN A 402 50.85 -31.89 25.76
N GLY A 403 51.05 -31.08 24.70
CA GLY A 403 51.01 -31.64 23.34
C GLY A 403 50.69 -30.74 22.15
N MET A 404 51.57 -29.78 21.84
CA MET A 404 51.99 -29.39 20.47
C MET A 404 51.04 -28.69 19.47
N MET A 405 51.68 -27.72 18.78
CA MET A 405 51.36 -27.03 17.51
C MET A 405 50.33 -25.90 17.61
N GLY A 406 50.70 -24.62 17.71
CA GLY A 406 51.60 -23.85 16.82
C GLY A 406 50.70 -23.11 15.80
N GLY A 407 50.19 -21.91 16.10
CA GLY A 407 50.87 -20.62 15.94
C GLY A 407 50.91 -20.26 14.44
N GLY A 408 50.35 -19.19 13.90
CA GLY A 408 49.74 -17.97 14.42
C GLY A 408 49.87 -16.88 13.34
N ARG A 409 48.97 -15.89 13.35
CA ARG A 409 49.04 -14.59 12.64
C ARG A 409 49.03 -14.65 11.09
N GLY A 410 48.32 -13.80 10.36
CA GLY A 410 48.00 -12.39 10.58
C GLY A 410 48.73 -11.56 9.50
N GLY A 411 48.05 -10.58 8.89
CA GLY A 411 48.61 -9.66 7.87
C GLY A 411 48.02 -9.95 6.47
N GLU A 412 47.11 -9.17 5.87
CA GLU A 412 47.11 -7.73 5.56
C GLU A 412 48.03 -7.37 4.36
N PHE A 413 47.47 -6.63 3.39
CA PHE A 413 48.08 -6.01 2.20
C PHE A 413 48.63 -6.96 1.11
N GLY A 414 48.52 -6.70 -0.20
CA GLY A 414 48.17 -5.51 -0.95
C GLY A 414 49.02 -5.47 -2.24
N GLY A 415 48.39 -5.20 -3.39
CA GLY A 415 48.96 -4.43 -4.51
C GLY A 415 50.05 -5.01 -5.42
N ARG A 416 49.90 -4.63 -6.72
CA ARG A 416 50.85 -4.67 -7.85
C ARG A 416 51.25 -6.05 -8.39
N GLY A 417 51.18 -6.33 -9.69
CA GLY A 417 51.43 -5.46 -10.84
C GLY A 417 52.78 -5.86 -11.45
N GLY A 418 52.79 -6.38 -12.69
CA GLY A 418 54.03 -6.73 -13.38
C GLY A 418 53.81 -7.52 -14.67
N GLU A 419 53.83 -6.80 -15.80
CA GLU A 419 54.12 -7.28 -17.15
C GLU A 419 55.34 -8.19 -17.21
N PHE A 420 55.29 -9.26 -18.01
CA PHE A 420 56.44 -9.71 -18.80
C PHE A 420 55.96 -10.42 -20.06
N GLY A 421 56.27 -9.82 -21.22
CA GLY A 421 56.05 -10.41 -22.54
C GLY A 421 57.23 -11.26 -23.02
N GLY A 422 57.04 -11.92 -24.16
CA GLY A 422 58.12 -12.26 -25.09
C GLY A 422 58.07 -13.64 -25.75
N ARG A 423 57.99 -13.60 -27.10
CA ARG A 423 58.36 -14.64 -28.11
C ARG A 423 57.49 -15.90 -28.17
N GLY A 424 57.04 -16.40 -29.32
CA GLY A 424 57.46 -16.20 -30.72
C GLY A 424 57.91 -17.55 -31.31
N GLY A 425 57.24 -18.05 -32.34
CA GLY A 425 57.69 -19.23 -33.10
C GLY A 425 56.63 -19.87 -34.01
N GLU A 426 56.79 -19.68 -35.32
CA GLU A 426 56.10 -20.31 -36.46
C GLU A 426 56.23 -21.85 -36.51
N PHE A 427 55.27 -22.50 -37.19
CA PHE A 427 55.31 -23.71 -38.06
C PHE A 427 53.85 -24.25 -38.10
N GLY A 428 53.14 -24.54 -39.19
CA GLY A 428 53.44 -24.66 -40.61
C GLY A 428 52.64 -25.86 -41.18
N GLY A 429 51.61 -25.61 -41.98
CA GLY A 429 51.29 -26.40 -43.20
C GLY A 429 50.29 -27.59 -43.16
N ARG A 430 49.50 -27.64 -44.26
CA ARG A 430 48.68 -28.73 -44.84
C ARG A 430 47.39 -29.11 -44.10
N GLY A 431 46.21 -29.23 -44.71
CA GLY A 431 45.83 -29.36 -46.12
C GLY A 431 45.10 -30.71 -46.34
N GLY A 432 43.85 -30.64 -46.84
CA GLY A 432 43.25 -31.73 -47.63
C GLY A 432 42.15 -32.59 -46.98
N GLY A 433 40.89 -32.25 -47.27
CA GLY A 433 39.92 -33.08 -47.99
C GLY A 433 39.52 -34.49 -47.51
N GLY A 434 38.21 -34.65 -47.25
CA GLY A 434 37.38 -35.65 -47.95
C GLY A 434 36.95 -36.92 -47.18
N PHE A 435 35.69 -37.32 -47.44
CA PHE A 435 35.06 -38.64 -47.17
C PHE A 435 34.73 -38.93 -45.69
N SER A 436 33.64 -39.60 -45.29
CA SER A 436 32.47 -40.20 -45.94
C SER A 436 31.56 -40.75 -44.83
N GLY A 437 30.27 -40.39 -44.81
CA GLY A 437 29.27 -40.94 -43.89
C GLY A 437 28.47 -42.08 -44.50
N ARG A 438 29.01 -43.30 -44.42
CA ARG A 438 28.31 -44.59 -44.55
C ARG A 438 27.89 -44.97 -43.12
N GLY A 439 26.69 -45.40 -42.75
CA GLY A 439 25.69 -46.23 -43.42
C GLY A 439 25.42 -47.46 -42.53
N GLY A 440 24.15 -47.76 -42.27
CA GLY A 440 23.65 -48.98 -41.62
C GLY A 440 22.79 -48.67 -40.37
N GLY A 441 21.53 -49.09 -40.21
CA GLY A 441 20.76 -50.14 -40.86
C GLY A 441 20.41 -51.24 -39.83
N PHE A 442 19.17 -51.76 -39.90
CA PHE A 442 18.51 -52.82 -39.09
C PHE A 442 17.72 -52.33 -37.85
N GLY A 443 16.46 -52.74 -37.62
CA GLY A 443 15.63 -53.73 -38.32
C GLY A 443 14.16 -53.66 -37.87
N GLY A 444 13.27 -54.13 -38.73
CA GLY A 444 11.82 -54.10 -38.54
C GLY A 444 11.20 -55.40 -38.02
N ARG A 445 9.97 -55.24 -37.52
CA ARG A 445 8.85 -56.21 -37.36
C ARG A 445 7.77 -55.40 -36.64
N GLY A 446 6.53 -55.22 -37.10
CA GLY A 446 5.66 -56.07 -37.91
C GLY A 446 4.40 -56.31 -37.07
N GLY A 447 3.21 -56.05 -37.62
CA GLY A 447 1.95 -56.54 -37.05
C GLY A 447 0.81 -55.52 -37.03
N GLU A 448 -0.15 -55.75 -37.91
CA GLU A 448 -1.48 -55.13 -38.00
C GLU A 448 -2.25 -55.10 -36.68
N PHE A 449 -3.01 -54.03 -36.43
CA PHE A 449 -4.41 -54.11 -36.02
C PHE A 449 -5.11 -52.80 -36.41
N GLY A 450 -6.20 -52.93 -37.18
CA GLY A 450 -7.03 -51.82 -37.61
C GLY A 450 -7.99 -51.34 -36.52
N GLY A 451 -8.65 -50.21 -36.79
CA GLY A 451 -9.75 -49.70 -35.96
C GLY A 451 -9.78 -48.19 -35.84
N GLU A 452 -10.25 -47.53 -36.90
CA GLU A 452 -11.38 -46.60 -36.87
C GLU A 452 -11.64 -45.80 -35.56
N GLY A 453 -11.62 -44.46 -35.67
CA GLY A 453 -12.32 -43.59 -34.72
C GLY A 453 -11.54 -42.32 -34.41
N GLY A 454 -12.07 -41.17 -34.84
CA GLY A 454 -11.37 -39.90 -34.75
C GLY A 454 -11.31 -39.29 -33.36
N MET A 455 -10.47 -38.27 -33.20
CA MET A 455 -10.86 -36.93 -32.76
C MET A 455 -9.63 -36.03 -32.80
N GLY A 456 -9.80 -34.84 -33.37
CA GLY A 456 -8.76 -33.83 -33.48
C GLY A 456 -8.41 -33.25 -32.11
N GLY A 457 -7.14 -33.36 -31.74
CA GLY A 457 -6.52 -32.55 -30.70
C GLY A 457 -5.69 -31.45 -31.36
N ARG A 458 -6.26 -30.24 -31.46
CA ARG A 458 -5.48 -29.03 -31.77
C ARG A 458 -4.64 -28.70 -30.54
N GLY A 459 -3.35 -28.51 -30.80
CA GLY A 459 -2.32 -28.24 -29.80
C GLY A 459 -2.60 -26.99 -28.98
N GLY A 460 -2.38 -27.14 -27.68
CA GLY A 460 -2.25 -26.02 -26.75
C GLY A 460 -0.96 -25.27 -27.00
N GLY A 461 -1.08 -24.00 -27.36
CA GLY A 461 -0.03 -23.00 -27.23
C GLY A 461 -0.13 -22.38 -25.84
N GLY A 462 1.00 -22.34 -25.14
CA GLY A 462 1.08 -21.97 -23.74
C GLY A 462 0.78 -20.50 -23.46
N PHE A 463 0.14 -20.28 -22.32
CA PHE A 463 0.22 -19.03 -21.59
C PHE A 463 1.06 -19.27 -20.33
N SER A 464 2.27 -18.74 -20.39
CA SER A 464 3.16 -18.53 -19.26
C SER A 464 2.79 -17.19 -18.63
N GLY A 465 2.48 -17.20 -17.34
CA GLY A 465 2.17 -16.00 -16.54
C GLY A 465 2.02 -16.43 -15.09
N GLY A 466 3.15 -16.52 -14.40
CA GLY A 466 3.27 -17.13 -13.09
C GLY A 466 2.48 -16.41 -12.00
N ARG A 467 1.48 -17.10 -11.43
CA ARG A 467 1.14 -16.95 -10.02
C ARG A 467 1.99 -17.94 -9.24
N GLY A 468 2.99 -17.43 -8.52
CA GLY A 468 3.79 -18.20 -7.59
C GLY A 468 2.89 -18.78 -6.50
N GLY A 469 2.65 -20.09 -6.57
CA GLY A 469 1.98 -20.86 -5.54
C GLY A 469 2.91 -21.11 -4.37
N GLY A 470 2.86 -20.24 -3.37
CA GLY A 470 3.35 -20.53 -2.03
C GLY A 470 2.32 -21.36 -1.29
N MET A 471 2.54 -22.68 -1.22
CA MET A 471 1.82 -23.59 -0.32
C MET A 471 2.30 -23.35 1.12
N GLY A 472 1.63 -22.44 1.81
CA GLY A 472 1.57 -22.37 3.28
C GLY A 472 0.10 -22.23 3.65
N GLY A 473 -0.39 -23.01 4.62
CA GLY A 473 -1.81 -23.05 5.01
C GLY A 473 -2.31 -21.70 5.50
N SER A 474 -2.76 -20.86 4.58
CA SER A 474 -3.34 -19.57 4.86
C SER A 474 -4.83 -19.75 5.08
N VAL A 475 -5.32 -19.27 6.22
CA VAL A 475 -6.74 -19.16 6.56
C VAL A 475 -7.43 -18.51 5.37
N GLY A 476 -8.25 -19.29 4.68
CA GLY A 476 -8.88 -18.86 3.43
C GLY A 476 -9.69 -17.59 3.66
N ARG A 477 -9.44 -16.59 2.82
CA ARG A 477 -10.38 -15.50 2.52
C ARG A 477 -10.53 -14.38 3.57
N ALA A 478 -9.77 -14.39 4.66
CA ALA A 478 -9.59 -13.19 5.47
C ALA A 478 -8.53 -12.33 4.78
N GLY A 479 -8.89 -11.10 4.39
CA GLY A 479 -7.93 -10.15 3.79
C GLY A 479 -6.71 -9.94 4.69
N ASN A 480 -5.62 -9.42 4.12
CA ASN A 480 -4.32 -9.18 4.76
C ASN A 480 -4.32 -8.32 6.05
N ASN A 481 -5.50 -8.00 6.59
CA ASN A 481 -5.76 -6.91 7.54
C ASN A 481 -6.29 -7.45 8.89
N LEU A 482 -6.44 -8.78 8.98
CA LEU A 482 -6.90 -9.50 10.16
C LEU A 482 -5.82 -10.51 10.56
N LYS A 483 -5.21 -10.30 11.73
CA LYS A 483 -4.25 -11.24 12.32
C LYS A 483 -4.81 -11.80 13.61
N PHE A 484 -4.38 -13.00 13.98
CA PHE A 484 -4.60 -13.52 15.32
C PHE A 484 -3.32 -13.25 16.12
N ASN A 485 -3.46 -12.63 17.29
CA ASN A 485 -2.32 -12.44 18.20
C ASN A 485 -1.95 -13.78 18.87
N GLU A 486 -0.88 -13.79 19.68
CA GLU A 486 -0.40 -14.98 20.39
C GLU A 486 -1.45 -15.56 21.34
N GLN A 487 -2.40 -14.74 21.81
CA GLN A 487 -3.55 -15.17 22.62
C GLN A 487 -4.72 -15.73 21.78
N GLY A 488 -4.58 -15.81 20.45
CA GLY A 488 -5.61 -16.29 19.55
C GLY A 488 -6.79 -15.31 19.37
N GLU A 489 -6.63 -14.04 19.74
CA GLU A 489 -7.61 -13.00 19.51
C GLU A 489 -7.40 -12.32 18.17
N LEU A 490 -8.51 -12.01 17.49
CA LEU A 490 -8.50 -11.26 16.24
C LEU A 490 -8.09 -9.80 16.49
N GLU A 491 -6.96 -9.40 15.91
CA GLU A 491 -6.40 -8.07 15.87
C GLU A 491 -6.60 -7.45 14.47
N VAL A 492 -6.99 -6.18 14.45
CA VAL A 492 -7.21 -5.41 13.23
C VAL A 492 -6.07 -4.41 13.11
N GLU A 493 -5.32 -4.47 12.02
CA GLU A 493 -4.14 -3.60 11.83
C GLU A 493 -4.50 -2.19 11.36
N VAL A 494 -5.68 -2.03 10.74
CA VAL A 494 -6.10 -0.78 10.11
C VAL A 494 -7.33 -0.16 10.79
N PRO A 495 -7.41 1.18 10.87
CA PRO A 495 -8.55 1.86 11.50
C PRO A 495 -9.86 1.69 10.73
N PHE A 496 -9.80 1.45 9.41
CA PHE A 496 -10.95 1.22 8.55
C PHE A 496 -10.55 0.44 7.29
N LEU A 497 -11.54 -0.09 6.57
CA LEU A 497 -11.36 -0.60 5.20
C LEU A 497 -11.86 0.44 4.19
N MET A 498 -11.17 0.56 3.06
CA MET A 498 -11.57 1.43 1.96
C MET A 498 -12.55 0.73 1.03
N LEU A 499 -13.74 1.30 0.88
CA LEU A 499 -14.68 0.94 -0.19
C LEU A 499 -14.40 1.84 -1.40
N ARG A 500 -14.23 1.23 -2.58
CA ARG A 500 -13.97 1.95 -3.84
C ARG A 500 -14.79 1.36 -4.98
N PHE A 501 -15.50 2.21 -5.71
CA PHE A 501 -16.06 1.86 -7.01
C PHE A 501 -15.99 3.00 -8.03
N PHE A 502 -16.10 2.60 -9.30
CA PHE A 502 -16.08 3.48 -10.45
C PHE A 502 -17.44 3.43 -11.15
N ASP A 503 -18.20 4.53 -11.08
CA ASP A 503 -19.44 4.68 -11.83
C ASP A 503 -19.18 5.40 -13.16
N MET A 504 -18.97 4.60 -14.21
CA MET A 504 -18.77 5.08 -15.59
C MET A 504 -20.09 5.35 -16.35
N SER A 505 -21.25 5.27 -15.66
CA SER A 505 -22.57 5.52 -16.25
C SER A 505 -23.08 6.95 -16.01
N VAL A 506 -22.26 7.78 -15.37
CA VAL A 506 -22.54 9.19 -15.11
C VAL A 506 -22.44 10.01 -16.39
N GLN A 507 -23.14 11.14 -16.44
CA GLN A 507 -23.08 12.05 -17.57
C GLN A 507 -22.33 13.33 -17.18
N PRO A 508 -21.47 13.87 -18.06
CA PRO A 508 -20.83 15.16 -17.84
C PRO A 508 -21.86 16.30 -17.68
N GLY A 509 -21.53 17.29 -16.86
CA GLY A 509 -22.39 18.45 -16.56
C GLY A 509 -23.49 18.18 -15.54
N LYS A 510 -23.60 16.94 -15.02
CA LYS A 510 -24.59 16.57 -14.01
C LYS A 510 -23.98 16.40 -12.63
N SER A 511 -24.83 16.54 -11.61
CA SER A 511 -24.46 16.36 -10.20
C SER A 511 -25.20 15.17 -9.60
N TYR A 512 -24.49 14.40 -8.77
CA TYR A 512 -25.01 13.16 -8.20
C TYR A 512 -24.73 13.05 -6.70
N LYS A 513 -25.55 12.27 -6.01
CA LYS A 513 -25.31 11.75 -4.67
C LYS A 513 -25.39 10.23 -4.68
N TYR A 514 -24.62 9.60 -3.80
CA TYR A 514 -24.54 8.16 -3.64
C TYR A 514 -24.95 7.74 -2.25
N ARG A 515 -25.45 6.52 -2.14
CA ARG A 515 -25.58 5.80 -0.88
C ARG A 515 -25.23 4.35 -1.08
N VAL A 516 -24.65 3.73 -0.07
CA VAL A 516 -24.12 2.38 -0.13
C VAL A 516 -24.76 1.53 0.96
N ARG A 517 -25.02 0.26 0.64
CA ARG A 517 -25.53 -0.72 1.58
C ARG A 517 -24.64 -1.96 1.56
N LEU A 518 -24.03 -2.28 2.70
CA LEU A 518 -23.14 -3.42 2.83
C LEU A 518 -23.90 -4.75 2.89
N VAL A 519 -23.28 -5.79 2.35
CA VAL A 519 -23.71 -7.18 2.44
C VAL A 519 -22.65 -7.96 3.20
N MET A 520 -23.04 -8.58 4.29
CA MET A 520 -22.14 -9.38 5.15
C MET A 520 -22.59 -10.83 5.22
N ALA A 521 -21.66 -11.73 5.54
CA ALA A 521 -22.01 -13.09 5.91
C ALA A 521 -22.77 -13.06 7.24
N ASP A 522 -23.83 -13.85 7.32
CA ASP A 522 -24.65 -13.94 8.52
C ASP A 522 -23.99 -14.92 9.51
N PRO A 523 -23.55 -14.47 10.70
CA PRO A 523 -22.89 -15.34 11.68
C PRO A 523 -23.87 -16.36 12.29
N ASN A 524 -25.18 -16.17 12.11
CA ASN A 524 -26.21 -17.06 12.63
C ASN A 524 -26.68 -18.09 11.58
N TYR A 525 -26.12 -18.08 10.38
CA TYR A 525 -26.42 -19.07 9.34
C TYR A 525 -25.88 -20.45 9.74
N GLN A 526 -26.68 -21.50 9.51
CA GLN A 526 -26.36 -22.91 9.85
C GLN A 526 -26.14 -23.19 11.36
N GLN A 527 -26.37 -22.21 12.22
CA GLN A 527 -26.34 -22.43 13.67
C GLN A 527 -27.54 -23.25 14.14
N ARG A 528 -27.36 -24.02 15.22
CA ARG A 528 -28.45 -24.80 15.81
C ARG A 528 -29.52 -23.86 16.34
N ARG A 529 -30.80 -24.16 16.06
CA ARG A 529 -31.94 -23.34 16.49
C ARG A 529 -31.97 -23.06 18.00
N ASP A 530 -31.52 -24.01 18.81
CA ASP A 530 -31.49 -23.89 20.28
C ASP A 530 -30.47 -22.85 20.78
N ASN A 531 -29.52 -22.44 19.92
CA ASN A 531 -28.50 -21.44 20.23
C ASN A 531 -28.90 -20.04 19.75
N LEU A 532 -30.05 -19.88 19.08
CA LEU A 532 -30.46 -18.62 18.46
C LEU A 532 -31.50 -17.90 19.31
N ASP A 533 -31.38 -16.57 19.40
CA ASP A 533 -32.40 -15.73 20.02
C ASP A 533 -33.72 -15.81 19.21
N PRO A 534 -34.91 -15.75 19.85
CA PRO A 534 -36.19 -15.80 19.15
C PRO A 534 -36.33 -14.79 18.01
N THR A 535 -35.70 -13.62 18.12
CA THR A 535 -35.68 -12.59 17.06
C THR A 535 -34.95 -13.07 15.80
N VAL A 536 -33.81 -13.74 15.98
CA VAL A 536 -33.01 -14.33 14.89
C VAL A 536 -33.75 -15.50 14.25
N VAL A 537 -34.38 -16.34 15.06
CA VAL A 537 -35.21 -17.46 14.57
C VAL A 537 -36.37 -16.94 13.72
N ALA A 538 -37.04 -15.87 14.15
CA ALA A 538 -38.13 -15.24 13.40
C ALA A 538 -37.64 -14.59 12.09
N ARG A 539 -36.44 -13.98 12.09
CA ARG A 539 -35.78 -13.46 10.88
C ARG A 539 -35.47 -14.55 9.86
N ASN A 540 -35.25 -15.78 10.31
CA ASN A 540 -34.80 -16.94 9.53
C ASN A 540 -33.44 -16.66 8.86
N PRO A 541 -32.31 -16.93 9.56
CA PRO A 541 -30.98 -16.54 9.12
C PRO A 541 -30.65 -17.18 7.76
N LYS A 542 -30.07 -16.37 6.88
CA LYS A 542 -29.69 -16.76 5.51
C LYS A 542 -28.18 -16.70 5.39
N LYS A 543 -27.60 -17.12 4.27
CA LYS A 543 -26.14 -17.04 4.07
C LYS A 543 -25.60 -15.60 4.19
N ASN A 544 -26.43 -14.60 3.90
CA ASN A 544 -26.06 -13.19 3.94
C ASN A 544 -27.10 -12.34 4.69
N ILE A 545 -26.61 -11.26 5.28
CA ILE A 545 -27.41 -10.23 5.95
C ILE A 545 -27.10 -8.88 5.30
N LEU A 546 -28.12 -8.03 5.19
CA LEU A 546 -28.00 -6.70 4.62
C LEU A 546 -27.94 -5.67 5.75
N GLY A 547 -26.95 -4.78 5.72
CA GLY A 547 -26.89 -3.63 6.61
C GLY A 547 -27.97 -2.59 6.28
N ASP A 548 -27.95 -1.47 6.99
CA ASP A 548 -28.73 -0.29 6.61
C ASP A 548 -28.07 0.48 5.46
N TRP A 549 -28.84 1.34 4.79
CA TRP A 549 -28.26 2.30 3.85
C TRP A 549 -27.40 3.31 4.61
N SER A 550 -26.26 3.68 4.03
CA SER A 550 -25.48 4.81 4.49
C SER A 550 -26.27 6.11 4.39
N ASP A 551 -25.80 7.12 5.12
CA ASP A 551 -26.18 8.49 4.82
C ASP A 551 -25.81 8.85 3.38
N ALA A 552 -26.53 9.83 2.82
CA ALA A 552 -26.25 10.30 1.47
C ALA A 552 -24.88 10.99 1.45
N SER A 553 -24.07 10.64 0.45
CA SER A 553 -22.77 11.24 0.21
C SER A 553 -22.89 12.76 -0.02
N PRO A 554 -21.77 13.50 0.05
CA PRO A 554 -21.66 14.82 -0.56
C PRO A 554 -22.11 14.80 -2.02
N THR A 555 -22.49 15.97 -2.54
CA THR A 555 -22.78 16.10 -3.98
C THR A 555 -21.48 16.07 -4.75
N ILE A 556 -21.37 15.20 -5.75
CA ILE A 556 -20.29 15.18 -6.72
C ILE A 556 -20.80 15.71 -8.05
N ALA A 557 -20.03 16.62 -8.64
CA ALA A 557 -20.32 17.16 -9.95
C ALA A 557 -19.37 16.56 -10.99
N ILE A 558 -19.92 16.19 -12.14
CA ILE A 558 -19.17 15.49 -13.19
C ILE A 558 -18.66 16.51 -14.20
N PRO A 559 -17.33 16.68 -14.34
CA PRO A 559 -16.78 17.68 -15.22
C PRO A 559 -17.02 17.31 -16.69
N SER A 560 -17.17 18.33 -17.53
CA SER A 560 -17.13 18.18 -18.99
C SER A 560 -15.80 17.56 -19.45
N ALA A 561 -15.75 17.13 -20.70
CA ALA A 561 -14.51 16.66 -21.29
C ALA A 561 -13.50 17.82 -21.44
N GLY A 562 -12.35 17.67 -20.80
CA GLY A 562 -11.23 18.59 -20.96
C GLY A 562 -10.48 18.84 -19.66
N ARG A 563 -9.23 19.27 -19.78
CA ARG A 563 -8.40 19.71 -18.66
C ARG A 563 -7.87 21.10 -18.96
N VAL A 564 -7.63 21.83 -17.88
CA VAL A 564 -7.05 23.16 -17.91
C VAL A 564 -5.92 23.17 -16.89
N ARG A 565 -4.78 23.71 -17.30
CA ARG A 565 -3.60 23.93 -16.47
C ARG A 565 -3.09 25.36 -16.62
N VAL A 566 -2.46 25.86 -15.57
CA VAL A 566 -1.77 27.15 -15.60
C VAL A 566 -0.39 26.94 -16.21
N ALA A 567 -0.07 27.65 -17.30
CA ALA A 567 1.18 27.45 -18.05
C ALA A 567 2.23 28.53 -17.78
N ASP A 568 1.81 29.78 -17.71
CA ASP A 568 2.65 30.95 -17.41
C ASP A 568 1.71 32.13 -17.07
N ALA A 569 2.23 33.21 -16.52
CA ALA A 569 1.48 34.46 -16.39
C ALA A 569 2.28 35.68 -16.84
N ASP A 570 1.55 36.60 -17.46
CA ASP A 570 2.14 37.88 -17.81
C ASP A 570 2.27 38.76 -16.57
N PRO A 571 3.44 39.39 -16.35
CA PRO A 571 3.61 40.33 -15.26
C PRO A 571 2.55 41.43 -15.33
N LEU A 572 1.87 41.67 -14.20
CA LEU A 572 0.98 42.82 -14.04
C LEU A 572 1.75 44.10 -14.38
N ARG A 573 1.30 44.81 -15.42
CA ARG A 573 1.82 46.13 -15.74
C ARG A 573 1.40 47.11 -14.64
N ASP A 574 2.26 48.06 -14.26
CA ASP A 574 2.04 49.11 -13.23
C ASP A 574 0.92 50.13 -13.56
N SER A 575 -0.09 49.74 -14.33
CA SER A 575 -1.25 50.57 -14.67
C SER A 575 -2.43 50.21 -13.78
N ALA A 576 -3.15 51.20 -13.28
CA ALA A 576 -4.41 50.99 -12.54
C ALA A 576 -5.52 50.30 -13.36
N TYR A 577 -5.31 50.14 -14.68
CA TYR A 577 -6.24 49.49 -15.61
C TYR A 577 -5.66 48.22 -16.26
N SER A 578 -4.52 47.71 -15.79
CA SER A 578 -4.04 46.40 -16.24
C SER A 578 -4.88 45.31 -15.58
N GLU A 579 -5.43 44.42 -16.41
CA GLU A 579 -6.06 43.20 -15.94
C GLU A 579 -5.00 42.09 -15.95
N PRO A 580 -4.92 41.22 -14.93
CA PRO A 580 -4.02 40.07 -14.97
C PRO A 580 -4.37 39.18 -16.17
N GLN A 581 -3.33 38.72 -16.86
CA GLN A 581 -3.44 37.79 -17.98
C GLN A 581 -2.62 36.55 -17.65
N VAL A 582 -3.17 35.39 -17.95
CA VAL A 582 -2.53 34.09 -17.72
C VAL A 582 -2.53 33.31 -19.03
N GLN A 583 -1.48 32.52 -19.24
CA GLN A 583 -1.44 31.52 -20.30
C GLN A 583 -1.95 30.20 -19.73
N MET A 584 -2.95 29.60 -20.38
CA MET A 584 -3.56 28.36 -19.91
C MET A 584 -3.34 27.25 -20.94
N LEU A 585 -2.86 26.10 -20.49
CA LEU A 585 -2.82 24.89 -21.30
C LEU A 585 -4.17 24.19 -21.21
N VAL A 586 -4.86 24.05 -22.33
CA VAL A 586 -6.15 23.37 -22.43
C VAL A 586 -5.97 22.06 -23.19
N GLU A 587 -6.34 20.95 -22.55
CA GLU A 587 -6.28 19.61 -23.14
C GLU A 587 -7.69 19.09 -23.38
N ALA A 588 -7.90 18.44 -24.51
CA ALA A 588 -9.11 17.69 -24.80
C ALA A 588 -8.78 16.31 -25.36
N PHE A 589 -9.69 15.38 -25.10
CA PHE A 589 -9.59 14.02 -25.59
C PHE A 589 -10.76 13.75 -26.53
N ASP A 590 -10.46 13.09 -27.64
CA ASP A 590 -11.42 12.67 -28.65
C ASP A 590 -11.07 11.27 -29.16
N ILE A 591 -11.96 10.66 -29.93
CA ILE A 591 -11.76 9.35 -30.57
C ILE A 591 -12.00 9.50 -32.06
N ASP A 592 -11.05 9.02 -32.86
CA ASP A 592 -11.18 9.05 -34.31
C ASP A 592 -12.22 8.05 -34.86
N GLU A 593 -12.59 8.20 -36.14
CA GLU A 593 -13.48 7.26 -36.83
C GLU A 593 -12.98 5.81 -36.79
N ARG A 594 -11.66 5.62 -36.62
CA ARG A 594 -11.02 4.32 -36.53
C ARG A 594 -11.00 3.79 -35.10
N GLY A 595 -11.42 4.53 -34.08
CA GLY A 595 -11.42 4.13 -32.67
C GLY A 595 -10.12 4.37 -31.91
N ASN A 596 -9.19 5.16 -32.46
CA ASN A 596 -7.94 5.53 -31.80
C ASN A 596 -8.13 6.77 -30.93
N ALA A 597 -7.45 6.78 -29.78
CA ALA A 597 -7.34 7.94 -28.92
C ALA A 597 -6.69 9.11 -29.65
N ARG A 598 -7.31 10.28 -29.52
CA ARG A 598 -6.80 11.58 -29.92
C ARG A 598 -6.64 12.42 -28.67
N GLN A 599 -5.45 12.95 -28.45
CA GLN A 599 -5.22 13.97 -27.44
C GLN A 599 -4.77 15.24 -28.16
N ALA A 600 -5.53 16.30 -27.96
CA ALA A 600 -5.22 17.62 -28.47
C ALA A 600 -4.96 18.53 -27.28
N ALA A 601 -3.95 19.38 -27.41
CA ALA A 601 -3.56 20.30 -26.37
C ALA A 601 -3.19 21.64 -27.01
N LEU A 602 -3.60 22.73 -26.39
CA LEU A 602 -3.42 24.08 -26.89
C LEU A 602 -3.12 25.03 -25.74
N GLU A 603 -2.06 25.80 -25.85
CA GLU A 603 -1.81 26.92 -24.96
C GLU A 603 -2.62 28.13 -25.45
N LEU A 604 -3.64 28.51 -24.67
CA LEU A 604 -4.39 29.73 -24.87
C LEU A 604 -3.62 30.89 -24.23
N GLU A 605 -3.24 31.86 -25.05
CA GLU A 605 -2.65 33.13 -24.62
C GLU A 605 -3.75 34.13 -24.22
N ASP A 606 -3.38 35.19 -23.50
CA ASP A 606 -4.26 36.31 -23.15
C ASP A 606 -5.54 35.91 -22.36
N VAL A 607 -5.52 34.83 -21.57
CA VAL A 607 -6.67 34.42 -20.77
C VAL A 607 -6.89 35.39 -19.61
N ARG A 608 -8.12 35.88 -19.48
CA ARG A 608 -8.54 36.89 -18.51
C ARG A 608 -9.69 36.37 -17.65
N ARG A 609 -10.03 37.14 -16.61
CA ARG A 609 -11.20 36.86 -15.78
C ARG A 609 -12.46 36.89 -16.66
N GLY A 610 -13.33 35.90 -16.46
CA GLY A 610 -14.54 35.69 -17.26
C GLY A 610 -14.32 34.96 -18.59
N THR A 611 -13.09 34.67 -19.00
CA THR A 611 -12.83 33.87 -20.21
C THR A 611 -13.30 32.42 -20.01
N VAL A 612 -14.05 31.92 -20.99
CA VAL A 612 -14.42 30.50 -21.09
C VAL A 612 -13.40 29.80 -21.99
N MET A 613 -12.80 28.72 -21.50
CA MET A 613 -11.72 28.00 -22.19
C MET A 613 -12.26 27.00 -23.22
N ASN A 614 -13.06 27.50 -24.15
CA ASN A 614 -13.47 26.75 -25.33
C ASN A 614 -12.67 27.22 -26.54
N TYR A 615 -12.32 26.29 -27.42
CA TYR A 615 -11.57 26.57 -28.62
C TYR A 615 -12.15 25.81 -29.81
N HIS A 616 -12.16 26.45 -30.98
CA HIS A 616 -12.57 25.84 -32.23
C HIS A 616 -11.63 26.34 -33.33
N GLY A 617 -10.91 25.43 -33.98
CA GLY A 617 -10.00 25.77 -35.06
C GLY A 617 -8.88 24.74 -35.25
N GLU A 618 -7.77 25.21 -35.79
CA GLU A 618 -6.61 24.37 -36.08
C GLU A 618 -5.87 24.02 -34.78
N ILE A 619 -5.51 22.74 -34.61
CA ILE A 619 -4.73 22.27 -33.47
C ILE A 619 -3.71 21.21 -33.89
N GLU A 620 -2.57 21.21 -33.20
CA GLU A 620 -1.62 20.09 -33.25
C GLU A 620 -2.05 19.02 -32.26
N MET A 621 -2.14 17.77 -32.73
CA MET A 621 -2.63 16.68 -31.89
C MET A 621 -1.73 15.45 -32.00
N LEU A 622 -1.65 14.70 -30.89
CA LEU A 622 -0.94 13.44 -30.83
C LEU A 622 -1.79 12.33 -31.46
N VAL A 623 -1.21 11.64 -32.45
CA VAL A 623 -1.80 10.49 -33.15
C VAL A 623 -0.91 9.26 -33.02
N ASP A 624 -1.46 8.10 -33.38
CA ASP A 624 -0.76 6.81 -33.42
C ASP A 624 -0.07 6.48 -32.09
N GLN A 625 -0.83 6.60 -30.98
CA GLN A 625 -0.36 6.37 -29.61
C GLN A 625 0.77 7.33 -29.18
N GLY A 626 0.70 8.59 -29.60
CA GLY A 626 1.66 9.63 -29.24
C GLY A 626 3.01 9.52 -29.95
N ARG A 627 3.06 8.84 -31.10
CA ARG A 627 4.30 8.72 -31.91
C ARG A 627 4.47 9.85 -32.90
N PHE A 628 3.34 10.40 -33.37
CA PHE A 628 3.33 11.46 -34.36
C PHE A 628 2.42 12.61 -33.92
N ILE A 629 2.76 13.80 -34.36
CA ILE A 629 1.97 15.02 -34.27
C ILE A 629 1.34 15.24 -35.65
N LYS A 630 0.02 15.44 -35.67
CA LYS A 630 -0.74 15.79 -36.88
C LYS A 630 -1.49 17.09 -36.64
N LYS A 631 -1.46 17.99 -37.62
CA LYS A 631 -2.30 19.18 -37.65
C LYS A 631 -3.70 18.82 -38.11
N VAL A 632 -4.70 19.30 -37.39
CA VAL A 632 -6.12 19.13 -37.74
C VAL A 632 -6.75 20.52 -37.77
N GLU A 633 -7.31 20.89 -38.92
CA GLU A 633 -7.83 22.25 -39.19
C GLU A 633 -9.15 22.55 -38.47
N ASP A 634 -9.92 21.53 -38.13
CA ASP A 634 -11.25 21.67 -37.53
C ASP A 634 -11.39 20.76 -36.30
N PHE A 635 -10.90 21.25 -35.15
CA PHE A 635 -11.03 20.56 -33.87
C PHE A 635 -11.75 21.46 -32.87
N THR A 636 -12.65 20.88 -32.07
CA THR A 636 -13.43 21.59 -31.06
C THR A 636 -13.05 21.11 -29.67
N ILE A 637 -12.67 22.05 -28.82
CA ILE A 637 -12.43 21.89 -27.39
C ILE A 637 -13.57 22.59 -26.65
N ASP A 638 -14.44 21.80 -26.03
CA ASP A 638 -15.56 22.30 -25.22
C ASP A 638 -15.36 21.94 -23.75
N THR A 639 -14.53 22.71 -23.05
CA THR A 639 -14.33 22.51 -21.60
C THR A 639 -15.48 23.09 -20.77
N GLY A 640 -16.00 24.25 -21.20
CA GLY A 640 -16.95 25.06 -20.45
C GLY A 640 -16.42 25.55 -19.10
N ILE A 641 -15.10 25.50 -18.88
CA ILE A 641 -14.44 25.99 -17.66
C ILE A 641 -14.22 27.50 -17.81
N VAL A 642 -14.56 28.25 -16.77
CA VAL A 642 -14.46 29.71 -16.70
C VAL A 642 -13.39 30.12 -15.71
N VAL A 643 -12.55 31.09 -16.07
CA VAL A 643 -11.63 31.74 -15.12
C VAL A 643 -12.40 32.75 -14.29
N LEU A 644 -12.47 32.56 -12.98
CA LEU A 644 -13.14 33.49 -12.07
C LEU A 644 -12.21 34.59 -11.58
N ASP A 645 -11.03 34.20 -11.12
CA ASP A 645 -10.04 35.11 -10.56
C ASP A 645 -8.62 34.62 -10.82
N LEU A 646 -7.68 35.55 -10.76
CA LEU A 646 -6.26 35.31 -10.98
C LEU A 646 -5.47 36.08 -9.92
N ASP A 647 -4.52 35.39 -9.29
CA ASP A 647 -3.56 35.94 -8.34
C ASP A 647 -2.13 35.45 -8.67
N GLY A 648 -1.11 36.19 -8.25
CA GLY A 648 0.29 35.89 -8.59
C GLY A 648 0.77 36.49 -9.92
N GLY A 649 1.88 36.00 -10.44
CA GLY A 649 2.58 36.57 -11.60
C GLY A 649 3.29 37.90 -11.31
N GLN A 650 3.44 38.28 -10.03
CA GLN A 650 4.12 39.50 -9.65
C GLN A 650 5.64 39.32 -9.65
N LYS A 651 6.36 40.37 -10.03
CA LYS A 651 7.82 40.32 -10.04
C LYS A 651 8.38 40.44 -8.62
N LEU A 652 8.82 39.32 -8.03
CA LEU A 652 9.46 39.29 -6.71
C LEU A 652 10.91 39.80 -6.76
N SER A 653 11.65 39.45 -7.81
CA SER A 653 13.04 39.89 -8.02
C SER A 653 13.35 40.05 -9.51
N ARG A 654 14.60 40.37 -9.87
CA ARG A 654 14.99 40.52 -11.29
C ARG A 654 14.63 39.28 -12.12
N ASP A 655 14.84 38.11 -11.53
CA ASP A 655 14.80 36.79 -12.18
C ASP A 655 13.79 35.84 -11.52
N MET A 656 12.95 36.33 -10.60
CA MET A 656 11.91 35.51 -9.93
C MET A 656 10.55 36.19 -10.02
N MET A 657 9.56 35.39 -10.38
CA MET A 657 8.15 35.73 -10.41
C MET A 657 7.43 34.97 -9.30
N GLU A 658 6.38 35.56 -8.75
CA GLU A 658 5.46 34.87 -7.86
C GLU A 658 4.63 33.88 -8.68
N PRO A 659 4.50 32.62 -8.24
CA PRO A 659 3.67 31.63 -8.92
C PRO A 659 2.23 32.09 -9.08
N THR A 660 1.64 31.73 -10.22
CA THR A 660 0.29 32.13 -10.57
C THR A 660 -0.73 31.12 -10.05
N HIS A 661 -1.79 31.66 -9.45
CA HIS A 661 -2.93 30.90 -9.00
C HIS A 661 -4.17 31.30 -9.79
N ALA A 662 -4.84 30.33 -10.40
CA ALA A 662 -6.07 30.54 -11.13
C ALA A 662 -7.25 29.91 -10.39
N LEU A 663 -8.25 30.73 -10.05
CA LEU A 663 -9.54 30.25 -9.55
C LEU A 663 -10.43 29.94 -10.75
N LEU A 664 -10.76 28.67 -10.93
CA LEU A 664 -11.55 28.17 -12.06
C LEU A 664 -12.93 27.72 -11.58
N MET A 665 -13.92 27.80 -12.46
CA MET A 665 -15.25 27.24 -12.26
C MET A 665 -15.63 26.35 -13.43
N ASP A 666 -16.02 25.12 -13.16
CA ASP A 666 -16.49 24.21 -14.20
C ASP A 666 -17.96 24.46 -14.61
N THR A 667 -18.44 23.69 -15.59
CA THR A 667 -19.82 23.75 -16.08
C THR A 667 -20.88 23.41 -15.06
N THR A 668 -20.49 22.81 -13.93
CA THR A 668 -21.38 22.42 -12.85
C THR A 668 -21.46 23.47 -11.75
N GLY A 669 -20.66 24.55 -11.85
CA GLY A 669 -20.53 25.59 -10.85
C GLY A 669 -19.57 25.23 -9.71
N ARG A 670 -18.82 24.12 -9.82
CA ARG A 670 -17.76 23.80 -8.84
C ARG A 670 -16.58 24.72 -9.10
N MET A 671 -16.13 25.38 -8.04
CA MET A 671 -14.92 26.18 -8.04
C MET A 671 -13.72 25.34 -7.57
N TYR A 672 -12.56 25.52 -8.20
CA TYR A 672 -11.29 24.91 -7.77
C TYR A 672 -10.11 25.80 -8.14
N LEU A 673 -9.06 25.72 -7.33
CA LEU A 673 -7.81 26.47 -7.52
C LEU A 673 -6.81 25.63 -8.33
N ARG A 674 -6.06 26.28 -9.22
CA ARG A 674 -4.90 25.71 -9.90
C ARG A 674 -3.68 26.57 -9.63
N ASP A 675 -2.56 25.91 -9.34
CA ASP A 675 -1.25 26.53 -9.13
C ASP A 675 -0.35 26.19 -10.33
N GLU A 676 0.39 27.18 -10.79
CA GLU A 676 1.42 27.06 -11.81
C GLU A 676 2.49 26.02 -11.44
N LEU A 677 2.90 25.93 -10.17
CA LEU A 677 3.92 24.99 -9.73
C LEU A 677 3.46 23.53 -9.82
N ASP A 678 2.20 23.26 -9.47
CA ASP A 678 1.62 21.93 -9.56
C ASP A 678 1.46 21.47 -11.02
N ASP A 679 1.26 22.42 -11.93
CA ASP A 679 1.03 22.18 -13.36
C ASP A 679 2.34 22.23 -14.20
N GLU A 680 3.44 22.77 -13.65
CA GLU A 680 4.72 23.05 -14.35
C GLU A 680 5.24 21.83 -15.11
N MET A 681 5.30 20.67 -14.45
CA MET A 681 5.84 19.45 -15.06
C MET A 681 5.04 19.03 -16.29
N GLU A 682 3.70 19.04 -16.19
CA GLU A 682 2.85 18.59 -17.28
C GLU A 682 2.86 19.61 -18.45
N VAL A 683 2.98 20.91 -18.14
CA VAL A 683 3.17 21.99 -19.13
C VAL A 683 4.53 21.90 -19.82
N ALA A 684 5.59 21.61 -19.07
CA ALA A 684 6.93 21.43 -19.61
C ALA A 684 6.99 20.23 -20.57
N ILE A 685 6.34 19.11 -20.21
CA ILE A 685 6.20 17.95 -21.09
C ILE A 685 5.45 18.34 -22.38
N HIS A 686 4.34 19.08 -22.27
CA HIS A 686 3.60 19.58 -23.42
C HIS A 686 4.49 20.42 -24.35
N ARG A 687 5.12 21.48 -23.82
CA ARG A 687 6.01 22.36 -24.58
C ARG A 687 7.12 21.59 -25.27
N ALA A 688 7.73 20.62 -24.58
CA ALA A 688 8.79 19.80 -25.12
C ALA A 688 8.28 18.87 -26.27
N ILE A 689 7.09 18.28 -26.15
CA ILE A 689 6.49 17.46 -27.21
C ILE A 689 6.25 18.27 -28.48
N PHE A 690 5.66 19.46 -28.34
CA PHE A 690 5.22 20.27 -29.47
C PHE A 690 6.28 21.25 -29.99
N ALA A 691 7.42 21.40 -29.31
CA ALA A 691 8.54 22.23 -29.76
C ALA A 691 8.95 21.89 -31.20
N GLU A 692 9.04 22.90 -32.08
CA GLU A 692 9.55 22.70 -33.43
C GLU A 692 11.02 22.24 -33.37
N PRO A 693 11.41 21.18 -34.10
CA PRO A 693 12.81 20.79 -34.16
C PRO A 693 13.61 21.93 -34.77
N ASP A 694 14.57 22.44 -34.02
CA ASP A 694 15.39 23.56 -34.43
C ASP A 694 16.11 23.18 -35.75
N ARG A 695 15.72 23.81 -36.87
CA ARG A 695 16.19 23.48 -38.24
C ARG A 695 17.71 23.71 -38.44
N ARG A 696 18.44 24.02 -37.37
CA ARG A 696 19.85 24.39 -37.37
C ARG A 696 20.80 23.32 -36.84
N ASP A 697 20.30 22.13 -36.47
CA ASP A 697 21.19 21.02 -36.13
C ASP A 697 21.24 19.97 -37.27
N PRO A 698 22.17 20.09 -38.23
CA PRO A 698 22.36 19.10 -39.30
C PRO A 698 23.08 17.87 -38.72
N GLY A 699 22.42 17.12 -37.85
CA GLY A 699 23.05 16.00 -37.13
C GLY A 699 22.22 14.73 -37.03
N PHE A 700 20.89 14.81 -36.99
CA PHE A 700 20.06 13.64 -36.67
C PHE A 700 19.43 12.99 -37.92
N GLY A 701 20.28 12.52 -38.82
CA GLY A 701 19.90 11.51 -39.82
C GLY A 701 20.15 10.10 -39.26
N PRO A 702 19.20 9.16 -39.32
CA PRO A 702 19.40 7.80 -38.83
C PRO A 702 20.26 7.04 -39.86
N GLY A 703 21.58 7.16 -39.75
CA GLY A 703 22.50 6.44 -40.63
C GLY A 703 23.83 7.15 -40.81
N GLY A 704 24.71 7.06 -39.82
CA GLY A 704 26.03 7.67 -39.91
C GLY A 704 26.92 7.39 -38.72
N GLY A 705 27.12 6.11 -38.37
CA GLY A 705 28.18 5.73 -37.45
C GLY A 705 29.54 6.09 -38.04
N ARG A 706 30.17 7.15 -37.53
CA ARG A 706 31.62 7.31 -37.62
C ARG A 706 32.16 8.18 -36.49
N ASP A 707 33.11 7.57 -35.80
CA ASP A 707 33.94 8.04 -34.70
C ASP A 707 34.42 9.50 -34.79
N GLY A 708 34.58 10.12 -33.61
CA GLY A 708 35.51 11.22 -33.42
C GLY A 708 35.15 12.14 -32.27
N GLY A 709 35.59 11.80 -31.06
CA GLY A 709 35.25 12.51 -29.83
C GLY A 709 35.63 13.99 -29.77
N ARG A 710 34.84 14.72 -28.98
CA ARG A 710 35.29 15.82 -28.12
C ARG A 710 34.27 15.98 -27.01
N GLY A 711 34.72 15.84 -25.77
CA GLY A 711 33.92 16.09 -24.59
C GLY A 711 33.44 17.54 -24.57
N GLY A 712 32.13 17.70 -24.34
CA GLY A 712 31.52 18.91 -23.82
C GLY A 712 30.69 18.49 -22.63
N GLU A 713 31.12 18.88 -21.43
CA GLU A 713 30.35 18.82 -20.20
C GLU A 713 29.02 19.54 -20.40
N PHE A 714 27.92 18.80 -20.43
CA PHE A 714 26.61 19.29 -20.02
C PHE A 714 26.27 18.60 -18.70
N GLY A 715 26.93 19.09 -17.64
CA GLY A 715 26.50 18.89 -16.26
C GLY A 715 25.53 19.99 -15.89
N GLY A 716 24.24 19.74 -16.08
CA GLY A 716 23.15 20.55 -15.54
C GLY A 716 22.18 19.58 -14.87
N GLY A 717 22.56 19.12 -13.67
CA GLY A 717 21.68 18.33 -12.83
C GLY A 717 20.47 19.19 -12.45
N PHE A 718 19.29 18.69 -12.77
CA PHE A 718 18.09 19.00 -12.01
C PHE A 718 18.24 18.27 -10.67
N GLU A 719 18.66 19.01 -9.63
CA GLU A 719 18.57 18.57 -8.24
C GLU A 719 17.19 18.96 -7.71
N PHE A 720 16.51 17.96 -7.12
CA PHE A 720 15.26 18.07 -6.37
C PHE A 720 15.51 18.58 -4.95
#